data_AF-A0AAU2QYJ9-F1
#
_entry.id   AF-A0AAU2QYJ9-F1
#
_cell.length_a   1.000
_cell.length_b   1.000
_cell.length_c   1.000
_cell.angle_alpha   90.00
_cell.angle_beta   90.00
_cell.angle_gamma   90.00
#
_symmetry.space_group_name_H-M   'P 1'
#
loop_
_entity.id
_entity.type
_entity.pdbx_description
1 polymer ?
#
loop_
_entity_poly.entity_id
_entity_poly.type
_entity_poly.pdbx_seq_one_letter_code
_entity_poly.pdbx_strand_id
1 'polypeptide(L)'
;MAEFRGRRPGSGDGVEAVFSLEEDIGEQGRLEQPPFRTRRYRRLPGRHPVMMQEAVGPEAEQRMRRHFELFGSLADFHGPQLPRQLTHVLAYDDSTRPHRLLLDGRGVPLSGFETPDVLHGPGLRSVVRDLFEAVAGLHEPRLVHGRISPEHLWWDPAEGLQLGGLDGAVYATEPLPDRPATAWDAPGFRPGLPASADQDVLSAALVAFWMATGETLPRGSSREHIHAVLDQGHEEWLQELLRAAFPLGSAVSPPARELARRLADGAPPSGLFERPLAEQAKRRETLAREEFRALRARQRTGAGRLRANGYAPPAVRAPGRWGRLGRRLRIVTDRPLPTLGPVECPMCLRALNWDTAERVVLDASGGMLPEADLPTHSAAERDAQLARTYVVCPGNDDVPQHELPYRYPLFGTEPVRIGLVGASSTGKSHLLAAMIDQARKSTVMARYGLRVEALDPQRYHLYLNEVVAPFIDGREELLATADRPELRYSTGLVVTDEHSGRSHSVVFFDVAGGRLERPGRESDFLNRLSALLCVVDPTRVYGLTSQGGTTGRDPAFEHVRQRLRQQQANPALPFLPVPCALVVTKSDLLRFRGYREIDGWLHEKPDAEGDLSSVERESEDVYAFLGARGGGDWLQLAGECQGSTLHLASATGTGPRAQADQAAARRFDEALFRQHRVLRPLLALLAMKGVMTGPAADALLLGRGPGT
;
A
#
# COMPACT_ATOMS: atom_id res chain seq x y z
N MET A 1 -20.59 35.57 -23.80
CA MET A 1 -21.42 36.02 -22.67
C MET A 1 -22.86 35.73 -23.05
N ALA A 2 -23.56 34.92 -22.26
CA ALA A 2 -24.95 34.51 -22.48
C ALA A 2 -25.86 35.20 -21.46
N GLU A 3 -27.14 35.38 -21.79
CA GLU A 3 -28.13 35.95 -20.89
C GLU A 3 -29.20 34.89 -20.60
N PHE A 4 -29.54 34.70 -19.33
CA PHE A 4 -30.64 33.84 -18.91
C PHE A 4 -31.77 34.70 -18.35
N ARG A 5 -32.98 34.50 -18.84
CA ARG A 5 -34.19 35.16 -18.37
C ARG A 5 -35.20 34.13 -17.91
N GLY A 6 -35.73 34.30 -16.71
CA GLY A 6 -36.71 33.36 -16.17
C GLY A 6 -37.34 33.81 -14.87
N ARG A 7 -38.38 33.11 -14.45
CA ARG A 7 -39.12 33.38 -13.21
C ARG A 7 -38.38 32.81 -12.00
N ARG A 8 -38.42 33.51 -10.87
CA ARG A 8 -37.83 33.01 -9.60
C ARG A 8 -38.80 32.08 -8.86
N PRO A 9 -38.29 31.08 -8.11
CA PRO A 9 -39.14 30.29 -7.23
C PRO A 9 -39.86 31.16 -6.21
N GLY A 10 -41.11 30.84 -5.87
CA GLY A 10 -41.92 31.59 -4.90
C GLY A 10 -42.39 32.98 -5.37
N SER A 11 -41.89 33.50 -6.50
CA SER A 11 -42.44 34.73 -7.09
C SER A 11 -43.75 34.41 -7.82
N GLY A 12 -44.87 34.96 -7.35
CA GLY A 12 -46.14 34.86 -8.08
C GLY A 12 -45.97 35.41 -9.50
N ASP A 13 -46.18 34.54 -10.50
CA ASP A 13 -46.29 34.69 -11.97
C ASP A 13 -45.65 35.86 -12.76
N GLY A 14 -44.80 36.73 -12.21
CA GLY A 14 -44.43 37.97 -12.92
C GLY A 14 -43.04 38.58 -12.72
N VAL A 15 -42.23 38.14 -11.75
CA VAL A 15 -40.89 38.75 -11.57
C VAL A 15 -39.87 38.01 -12.43
N GLU A 16 -39.70 38.48 -13.65
CA GLU A 16 -38.64 38.03 -14.56
C GLU A 16 -37.27 38.48 -14.01
N ALA A 17 -36.40 37.50 -13.73
CA ALA A 17 -35.03 37.74 -13.34
C ALA A 17 -34.10 37.56 -14.54
N VAL A 18 -33.16 38.50 -14.68
CA VAL A 18 -32.14 38.49 -15.73
C VAL A 18 -30.78 38.18 -15.12
N PHE A 19 -30.07 37.21 -15.69
CA PHE A 19 -28.74 36.79 -15.27
C PHE A 19 -27.75 36.87 -16.43
N SER A 20 -26.63 37.56 -16.22
CA SER A 20 -25.50 37.57 -17.15
C SER A 20 -24.57 36.39 -16.85
N LEU A 21 -24.30 35.58 -17.85
CA LEU A 21 -23.56 34.32 -17.74
C LEU A 21 -22.30 34.31 -18.62
N GLU A 22 -21.21 33.79 -18.07
CA GLU A 22 -19.95 33.51 -18.76
C GLU A 22 -19.79 31.98 -18.84
N GLU A 23 -19.76 31.38 -20.04
CA GLU A 23 -19.66 29.92 -20.21
C GLU A 23 -18.29 29.41 -19.73
N ASP A 24 -18.28 28.29 -19.01
CA ASP A 24 -17.03 27.66 -18.55
C ASP A 24 -16.52 26.70 -19.64
N ILE A 25 -15.41 27.04 -20.29
CA ILE A 25 -14.92 26.39 -21.52
C ILE A 25 -14.01 25.17 -21.25
N GLY A 26 -13.94 24.68 -20.00
CA GLY A 26 -13.12 23.51 -19.64
C GLY A 26 -13.71 22.18 -20.11
N GLU A 27 -12.90 21.09 -20.10
CA GLU A 27 -13.30 19.72 -20.49
C GLU A 27 -14.54 19.18 -19.72
N GLN A 28 -14.88 19.78 -18.57
CA GLN A 28 -16.04 19.44 -17.73
C GLN A 28 -17.27 20.35 -17.95
N GLY A 29 -17.28 21.20 -18.99
CA GLY A 29 -18.29 22.25 -19.20
C GLY A 29 -19.67 21.74 -19.68
N ARG A 30 -19.75 20.50 -20.17
CA ARG A 30 -20.99 19.87 -20.65
C ARG A 30 -21.18 18.49 -20.04
N LEU A 31 -22.32 18.28 -19.40
CA LEU A 31 -22.73 17.01 -18.82
C LEU A 31 -24.05 16.59 -19.48
N GLU A 32 -24.03 15.49 -20.22
CA GLU A 32 -25.23 14.87 -20.77
C GLU A 32 -25.77 13.86 -19.76
N GLN A 33 -26.82 14.23 -19.03
CA GLN A 33 -27.48 13.36 -18.05
C GLN A 33 -28.96 13.26 -18.41
N PRO A 34 -29.38 12.23 -19.18
CA PRO A 34 -30.78 12.07 -19.54
C PRO A 34 -31.68 12.15 -18.30
N PRO A 35 -32.77 12.94 -18.32
CA PRO A 35 -33.39 13.58 -19.49
C PRO A 35 -32.98 15.05 -19.72
N PHE A 36 -31.88 15.53 -19.14
CA PHE A 36 -31.42 16.92 -19.21
C PHE A 36 -30.06 17.07 -19.89
N ARG A 37 -29.85 18.21 -20.55
CA ARG A 37 -28.51 18.67 -20.96
C ARG A 37 -28.05 19.74 -19.99
N THR A 38 -26.95 19.49 -19.28
CA THR A 38 -26.44 20.42 -18.27
C THR A 38 -25.19 21.13 -18.79
N ARG A 39 -25.16 22.45 -18.65
CA ARG A 39 -24.01 23.30 -18.98
C ARG A 39 -23.60 24.17 -17.80
N ARG A 40 -22.30 24.40 -17.65
CA ARG A 40 -21.75 25.20 -16.55
C ARG A 40 -21.45 26.62 -16.97
N TYR A 41 -21.78 27.58 -16.12
CA TYR A 41 -21.53 29.00 -16.31
C TYR A 41 -21.03 29.66 -15.03
N ARG A 42 -20.50 30.87 -15.16
CA ARG A 42 -20.25 31.81 -14.06
C ARG A 42 -21.21 32.99 -14.17
N ARG A 43 -21.93 33.30 -13.09
CA ARG A 43 -22.88 34.42 -13.00
C ARG A 43 -22.17 35.72 -12.68
N LEU A 44 -22.47 36.79 -13.40
CA LEU A 44 -21.93 38.14 -13.17
C LEU A 44 -22.96 39.06 -12.49
N PRO A 45 -22.51 40.03 -11.66
CA PRO A 45 -21.14 40.21 -11.16
C PRO A 45 -20.77 39.16 -10.10
N GLY A 46 -19.46 38.94 -9.85
CA GLY A 46 -18.97 38.05 -8.79
C GLY A 46 -18.54 36.65 -9.23
N ARG A 47 -18.85 36.25 -10.47
CA ARG A 47 -18.40 34.97 -11.08
C ARG A 47 -18.78 33.72 -10.29
N HIS A 48 -19.95 33.73 -9.65
CA HIS A 48 -20.46 32.58 -8.90
C HIS A 48 -20.78 31.41 -9.85
N PRO A 49 -20.39 30.17 -9.51
CA PRO A 49 -20.68 29.00 -10.35
C PRO A 49 -22.20 28.75 -10.39
N VAL A 50 -22.72 28.49 -11.58
CA VAL A 50 -24.12 28.12 -11.81
C VAL A 50 -24.20 27.03 -12.89
N MET A 51 -25.31 26.28 -12.88
CA MET A 51 -25.61 25.26 -13.88
C MET A 51 -26.90 25.60 -14.59
N MET A 52 -26.91 25.45 -15.91
CA MET A 52 -28.11 25.56 -16.73
C MET A 52 -28.49 24.17 -17.24
N GLN A 53 -29.68 23.71 -16.88
CA GLN A 53 -30.26 22.47 -17.39
C GLN A 53 -31.26 22.81 -18.50
N GLU A 54 -31.17 22.09 -19.62
CA GLU A 54 -32.11 22.16 -20.74
C GLU A 54 -32.89 20.84 -20.83
N ALA A 55 -34.21 20.91 -20.94
CA ALA A 55 -35.08 19.74 -21.04
C ALA A 55 -34.95 19.03 -22.41
N VAL A 56 -34.74 17.71 -22.42
CA VAL A 56 -34.71 16.90 -23.65
C VAL A 56 -36.07 16.22 -23.84
N GLY A 57 -37.02 16.96 -24.39
CA GLY A 57 -38.35 16.46 -24.76
C GLY A 57 -39.46 16.77 -23.73
N PRO A 58 -40.73 16.46 -24.06
CA PRO A 58 -41.89 16.91 -23.27
C PRO A 58 -41.93 16.36 -21.84
N GLU A 59 -41.47 15.12 -21.63
CA GLU A 59 -41.42 14.53 -20.29
C GLU A 59 -40.39 15.24 -19.40
N ALA A 60 -39.23 15.59 -19.97
CA ALA A 60 -38.19 16.35 -19.29
C ALA A 60 -38.69 17.75 -18.89
N GLU A 61 -39.48 18.40 -19.76
CA GLU A 61 -40.09 19.69 -19.47
C GLU A 61 -41.06 19.65 -18.28
N GLN A 62 -41.86 18.58 -18.18
CA GLN A 62 -42.78 18.36 -17.05
C GLN A 62 -42.02 18.12 -15.74
N ARG A 63 -40.99 17.25 -15.79
CA ARG A 63 -40.09 16.98 -14.66
C ARG A 63 -39.36 18.23 -14.17
N MET A 64 -38.91 19.08 -15.10
CA MET A 64 -38.26 20.36 -14.79
C MET A 64 -39.21 21.38 -14.15
N ARG A 65 -40.44 21.50 -14.67
CA ARG A 65 -41.48 22.34 -14.05
C ARG A 65 -41.76 21.91 -12.61
N ARG A 66 -41.91 20.59 -12.41
CA ARG A 66 -42.15 20.01 -11.09
C ARG A 66 -40.98 20.29 -10.12
N HIS A 67 -39.73 20.16 -10.58
CA HIS A 67 -38.55 20.54 -9.79
C HIS A 67 -38.65 22.01 -9.34
N PHE A 68 -38.94 22.94 -10.26
CA PHE A 68 -39.11 24.36 -9.94
C PHE A 68 -40.20 24.61 -8.89
N GLU A 69 -41.38 23.97 -9.03
CA GLU A 69 -42.50 24.09 -8.09
C GLU A 69 -42.17 23.52 -6.70
N LEU A 70 -41.58 22.33 -6.65
CA LEU A 70 -41.16 21.69 -5.39
C LEU A 70 -40.11 22.51 -4.65
N PHE A 71 -39.15 23.08 -5.39
CA PHE A 71 -38.16 23.98 -4.81
C PHE A 71 -38.79 25.28 -4.29
N GLY A 72 -39.79 25.83 -4.99
CA GLY A 72 -40.56 26.97 -4.49
C GLY A 72 -41.19 26.69 -3.12
N SER A 73 -41.89 25.57 -2.99
CA SER A 73 -42.47 25.13 -1.71
C SER A 73 -41.42 24.92 -0.61
N LEU A 74 -40.24 24.40 -0.98
CA LEU A 74 -39.12 24.19 -0.06
C LEU A 74 -38.54 25.53 0.43
N ALA A 75 -38.35 26.49 -0.48
CA ALA A 75 -37.86 27.82 -0.16
C ALA A 75 -38.86 28.60 0.71
N ASP A 76 -40.15 28.47 0.46
CA ASP A 76 -41.20 29.07 1.28
C ASP A 76 -41.23 28.49 2.70
N PHE A 77 -41.00 27.17 2.83
CA PHE A 77 -40.98 26.50 4.13
C PHE A 77 -39.77 26.90 4.99
N HIS A 78 -38.56 26.88 4.42
CA HIS A 78 -37.32 27.18 5.17
C HIS A 78 -37.01 28.67 5.26
N GLY A 79 -37.54 29.49 4.35
CA GLY A 79 -37.25 30.91 4.25
C GLY A 79 -35.74 31.19 4.23
N PRO A 80 -35.22 32.08 5.11
CA PRO A 80 -33.79 32.43 5.14
C PRO A 80 -32.88 31.30 5.63
N GLN A 81 -33.43 30.20 6.17
CA GLN A 81 -32.67 29.07 6.70
C GLN A 81 -32.56 27.92 5.70
N LEU A 82 -32.85 28.16 4.41
CA LEU A 82 -32.78 27.14 3.37
C LEU A 82 -31.39 26.46 3.37
N PRO A 83 -31.30 25.13 3.52
CA PRO A 83 -30.03 24.43 3.60
C PRO A 83 -29.14 24.68 2.38
N ARG A 84 -27.91 25.13 2.62
CA ARG A 84 -26.90 25.34 1.56
C ARG A 84 -26.44 24.04 0.91
N GLN A 85 -26.69 22.91 1.56
CA GLN A 85 -26.41 21.56 1.07
C GLN A 85 -27.43 21.08 0.04
N LEU A 86 -28.44 21.89 -0.31
CA LEU A 86 -29.31 21.64 -1.45
C LEU A 86 -28.90 22.53 -2.62
N THR A 87 -29.07 22.01 -3.83
CA THR A 87 -28.93 22.82 -5.05
C THR A 87 -30.15 23.72 -5.18
N HIS A 88 -29.95 25.03 -5.14
CA HIS A 88 -31.00 26.04 -5.21
C HIS A 88 -31.36 26.36 -6.65
N VAL A 89 -32.67 26.48 -6.89
CA VAL A 89 -33.18 26.97 -8.16
C VAL A 89 -33.13 28.50 -8.16
N LEU A 90 -32.42 29.07 -9.12
CA LEU A 90 -32.30 30.51 -9.28
C LEU A 90 -33.40 31.06 -10.18
N ALA A 91 -33.70 30.36 -11.28
CA ALA A 91 -34.78 30.72 -12.19
C ALA A 91 -35.19 29.58 -13.14
N TYR A 92 -36.42 29.70 -13.67
CA TYR A 92 -37.00 28.79 -14.66
C TYR A 92 -37.49 29.58 -15.88
N ASP A 93 -37.14 29.11 -17.08
CA ASP A 93 -37.55 29.66 -18.37
C ASP A 93 -38.42 28.66 -19.12
N ASP A 94 -39.71 28.97 -19.21
CA ASP A 94 -40.70 28.29 -20.06
C ASP A 94 -41.19 29.16 -21.21
N SER A 95 -40.55 30.31 -21.47
CA SER A 95 -40.90 31.19 -22.58
C SER A 95 -40.41 30.66 -23.94
N THR A 96 -39.36 29.83 -23.92
CA THR A 96 -38.75 29.23 -25.11
C THR A 96 -38.53 27.74 -24.92
N ARG A 97 -38.59 26.97 -26.02
CA ARG A 97 -38.27 25.53 -26.02
C ARG A 97 -36.84 25.29 -26.51
N PRO A 98 -36.08 24.35 -25.91
CA PRO A 98 -36.47 23.55 -24.74
C PRO A 98 -36.55 24.40 -23.46
N HIS A 99 -37.42 24.01 -22.51
CA HIS A 99 -37.48 24.69 -21.20
C HIS A 99 -36.12 24.59 -20.48
N ARG A 100 -35.78 25.62 -19.71
CA ARG A 100 -34.47 25.73 -19.05
C ARG A 100 -34.59 26.05 -17.57
N LEU A 101 -33.69 25.50 -16.77
CA LEU A 101 -33.58 25.74 -15.33
C LEU A 101 -32.17 26.22 -14.99
N LEU A 102 -32.08 27.32 -14.24
CA LEU A 102 -30.81 27.86 -13.74
C LEU A 102 -30.68 27.50 -12.25
N LEU A 103 -29.57 26.87 -11.90
CA LEU A 103 -29.27 26.30 -10.59
C LEU A 103 -27.96 26.86 -10.01
N ASP A 104 -27.82 26.94 -8.70
CA ASP A 104 -26.59 27.36 -8.01
C ASP A 104 -25.58 26.20 -7.78
N GLY A 105 -25.34 25.37 -8.78
CA GLY A 105 -24.45 24.22 -8.64
C GLY A 105 -22.98 24.59 -8.47
N ARG A 106 -22.37 24.12 -7.38
CA ARG A 106 -20.92 24.19 -7.12
C ARG A 106 -20.23 22.82 -7.19
N GLY A 107 -18.92 22.81 -7.38
CA GLY A 107 -18.14 21.57 -7.36
C GLY A 107 -18.33 20.65 -8.57
N VAL A 108 -17.95 19.39 -8.46
CA VAL A 108 -18.07 18.38 -9.53
C VAL A 108 -18.99 17.24 -9.11
N PRO A 109 -19.72 16.60 -10.03
CA PRO A 109 -20.65 15.53 -9.68
C PRO A 109 -19.89 14.30 -9.19
N LEU A 110 -20.38 13.65 -8.13
CA LEU A 110 -19.73 12.48 -7.55
C LEU A 110 -19.72 11.28 -8.51
N SER A 111 -20.64 11.23 -9.48
CA SER A 111 -20.64 10.22 -10.56
C SER A 111 -19.46 10.35 -11.54
N GLY A 112 -18.76 11.48 -11.57
CA GLY A 112 -17.57 11.68 -12.40
C GLY A 112 -16.27 11.16 -11.77
N PHE A 113 -16.32 10.64 -10.54
CA PHE A 113 -15.15 10.12 -9.85
C PHE A 113 -15.00 8.62 -10.12
N GLU A 114 -13.86 8.22 -10.68
CA GLU A 114 -13.51 6.80 -10.83
C GLU A 114 -13.32 6.12 -9.46
N THR A 115 -12.78 6.86 -8.48
CA THR A 115 -12.74 6.48 -7.06
C THR A 115 -13.06 7.69 -6.17
N PRO A 116 -13.78 7.52 -5.04
CA PRO A 116 -14.08 8.61 -4.11
C PRO A 116 -12.89 9.02 -3.23
N ASP A 117 -11.66 8.61 -3.58
CA ASP A 117 -10.45 8.79 -2.76
C ASP A 117 -10.17 10.24 -2.37
N VAL A 118 -10.60 11.20 -3.21
CA VAL A 118 -10.47 12.64 -2.93
C VAL A 118 -11.31 13.12 -1.74
N LEU A 119 -12.35 12.36 -1.37
CA LEU A 119 -13.23 12.65 -0.24
C LEU A 119 -12.62 12.14 1.08
N HIS A 120 -11.64 11.23 1.00
CA HIS A 120 -11.05 10.56 2.17
C HIS A 120 -10.19 11.52 3.02
N GLY A 121 -10.01 11.17 4.30
CA GLY A 121 -9.31 12.01 5.29
C GLY A 121 -10.27 12.87 6.11
N PRO A 122 -9.82 14.00 6.72
CA PRO A 122 -10.64 14.79 7.62
C PRO A 122 -11.89 15.41 6.96
N GLY A 123 -11.94 15.46 5.61
CA GLY A 123 -13.08 15.94 4.84
C GLY A 123 -14.27 14.98 4.78
N LEU A 124 -14.06 13.66 4.82
CA LEU A 124 -15.10 12.65 4.58
C LEU A 124 -16.28 12.80 5.54
N ARG A 125 -15.99 12.95 6.84
CA ARG A 125 -17.03 13.13 7.87
C ARG A 125 -17.87 14.39 7.62
N SER A 126 -17.25 15.47 7.13
CA SER A 126 -17.96 16.70 6.79
C SER A 126 -18.85 16.51 5.56
N VAL A 127 -18.37 15.79 4.55
CA VAL A 127 -19.14 15.49 3.33
C VAL A 127 -20.34 14.60 3.65
N VAL A 128 -20.14 13.55 4.44
CA VAL A 128 -21.23 12.67 4.89
C VAL A 128 -22.22 13.42 5.79
N ARG A 129 -21.75 14.34 6.64
CA ARG A 129 -22.63 15.22 7.41
C ARG A 129 -23.47 16.10 6.49
N ASP A 130 -22.84 16.77 5.52
CA ASP A 130 -23.54 17.63 4.56
C ASP A 130 -24.61 16.84 3.79
N LEU A 131 -24.36 15.57 3.45
CA LEU A 131 -25.36 14.68 2.86
C LEU A 131 -26.59 14.51 3.76
N PHE A 132 -26.39 14.13 5.03
CA PHE A 132 -27.52 13.94 5.96
C PHE A 132 -28.21 15.25 6.34
N GLU A 133 -27.51 16.40 6.32
CA GLU A 133 -28.11 17.73 6.45
C GLU A 133 -29.02 18.07 5.26
N ALA A 134 -28.58 17.78 4.03
CA ALA A 134 -29.40 17.96 2.83
C ALA A 134 -30.69 17.11 2.90
N VAL A 135 -30.54 15.82 3.24
CA VAL A 135 -31.68 14.90 3.36
C VAL A 135 -32.65 15.34 4.46
N ALA A 136 -32.13 15.79 5.61
CA ALA A 136 -32.95 16.35 6.68
C ALA A 136 -33.77 17.57 6.21
N GLY A 137 -33.14 18.46 5.45
CA GLY A 137 -33.78 19.64 4.87
C GLY A 137 -34.97 19.31 3.97
N LEU A 138 -34.91 18.20 3.22
CA LEU A 138 -36.03 17.71 2.41
C LEU A 138 -37.14 17.09 3.26
N HIS A 139 -36.77 16.34 4.29
CA HIS A 139 -37.74 15.58 5.12
C HIS A 139 -38.58 16.46 6.04
N GLU A 140 -38.12 17.65 6.41
CA GLU A 140 -38.85 18.60 7.25
C GLU A 140 -40.21 19.02 6.66
N PRO A 141 -40.29 19.46 5.39
CA PRO A 141 -41.56 19.66 4.69
C PRO A 141 -42.19 18.36 4.15
N ARG A 142 -41.71 17.18 4.61
CA ARG A 142 -42.16 15.85 4.16
C ARG A 142 -41.88 15.55 2.69
N LEU A 143 -40.86 16.15 2.11
CA LEU A 143 -40.43 15.81 0.74
C LEU A 143 -39.45 14.63 0.79
N VAL A 144 -39.62 13.66 -0.08
CA VAL A 144 -38.74 12.49 -0.24
C VAL A 144 -38.08 12.60 -1.60
N HIS A 145 -36.75 12.57 -1.63
CA HIS A 145 -35.98 12.62 -2.88
C HIS A 145 -36.23 11.36 -3.73
N GLY A 146 -36.26 10.19 -3.08
CA GLY A 146 -36.65 8.94 -3.69
C GLY A 146 -35.66 8.37 -4.70
N ARG A 147 -34.46 8.95 -4.84
CA ARG A 147 -33.39 8.52 -5.76
C ARG A 147 -32.03 9.11 -5.39
N ILE A 148 -31.59 8.99 -4.14
CA ILE A 148 -30.27 9.50 -3.74
C ILE A 148 -29.18 8.58 -4.30
N SER A 149 -28.24 9.13 -5.06
CA SER A 149 -27.12 8.42 -5.69
C SER A 149 -25.98 9.41 -6.03
N PRO A 150 -24.76 8.95 -6.37
CA PRO A 150 -23.64 9.84 -6.71
C PRO A 150 -23.92 10.79 -7.89
N GLU A 151 -24.87 10.48 -8.77
CA GLU A 151 -25.25 11.37 -9.89
C GLU A 151 -25.95 12.65 -9.43
N HIS A 152 -26.55 12.64 -8.24
CA HIS A 152 -27.29 13.76 -7.64
C HIS A 152 -26.45 14.58 -6.66
N LEU A 153 -25.20 14.17 -6.42
CA LEU A 153 -24.33 14.75 -5.41
C LEU A 153 -23.19 15.51 -6.08
N TRP A 154 -22.98 16.75 -5.64
CA TRP A 154 -21.98 17.66 -6.18
C TRP A 154 -21.05 18.10 -5.06
N TRP A 155 -19.74 17.95 -5.26
CA TRP A 155 -18.77 18.21 -4.21
C TRP A 155 -17.77 19.29 -4.60
N ASP A 156 -17.64 20.29 -3.74
CA ASP A 156 -16.62 21.33 -3.80
C ASP A 156 -15.76 21.28 -2.53
N PRO A 157 -14.42 21.20 -2.64
CA PRO A 157 -13.54 21.13 -1.48
C PRO A 157 -13.63 22.33 -0.53
N ALA A 158 -13.96 23.53 -1.02
CA ALA A 158 -14.05 24.74 -0.22
C ALA A 158 -15.46 24.94 0.36
N GLU A 159 -16.48 24.54 -0.40
CA GLU A 159 -17.87 24.89 -0.14
C GLU A 159 -18.72 23.73 0.40
N GLY A 160 -18.27 22.48 0.26
CA GLY A 160 -18.92 21.27 0.77
C GLY A 160 -19.80 20.55 -0.25
N LEU A 161 -20.63 19.62 0.22
CA LEU A 161 -21.52 18.82 -0.62
C LEU A 161 -22.84 19.55 -0.93
N GLN A 162 -23.38 19.34 -2.13
CA GLN A 162 -24.74 19.70 -2.52
C GLN A 162 -25.49 18.48 -3.07
N LEU A 163 -26.76 18.34 -2.66
CA LEU A 163 -27.73 17.41 -3.23
C LEU A 163 -28.63 18.16 -4.21
N GLY A 164 -28.76 17.67 -5.44
CA GLY A 164 -29.64 18.21 -6.47
C GLY A 164 -30.55 17.13 -7.06
N GLY A 165 -31.38 17.49 -8.05
CA GLY A 165 -32.23 16.51 -8.76
C GLY A 165 -33.59 16.24 -8.09
N LEU A 166 -34.34 17.31 -7.76
CA LEU A 166 -35.69 17.18 -7.20
C LEU A 166 -36.76 16.85 -8.26
N ASP A 167 -36.38 16.57 -9.50
CA ASP A 167 -37.30 16.28 -10.61
C ASP A 167 -38.06 14.95 -10.41
N GLY A 168 -37.50 14.03 -9.61
CA GLY A 168 -38.14 12.79 -9.17
C GLY A 168 -38.74 12.83 -7.76
N ALA A 169 -38.53 13.92 -6.99
CA ALA A 169 -38.96 14.00 -5.59
C ALA A 169 -40.49 14.01 -5.47
N VAL A 170 -41.04 13.49 -4.38
CA VAL A 170 -42.49 13.42 -4.10
C VAL A 170 -42.74 13.71 -2.62
N TYR A 171 -43.98 14.05 -2.24
CA TYR A 171 -44.30 14.13 -0.82
C TYR A 171 -44.37 12.71 -0.22
N ALA A 172 -44.03 12.59 1.06
CA ALA A 172 -44.13 11.32 1.77
C ALA A 172 -45.55 10.74 1.62
N THR A 173 -45.65 9.42 1.46
CA THR A 173 -46.86 8.63 1.14
C THR A 173 -47.36 8.69 -0.30
N GLU A 174 -46.89 9.62 -1.14
CA GLU A 174 -47.15 9.58 -2.58
C GLU A 174 -46.35 8.43 -3.23
N PRO A 175 -46.84 7.82 -4.31
CA PRO A 175 -46.11 6.77 -5.00
C PRO A 175 -44.83 7.31 -5.65
N LEU A 176 -43.71 6.61 -5.45
CA LEU A 176 -42.47 6.93 -6.16
C LEU A 176 -42.62 6.74 -7.67
N PRO A 177 -41.99 7.61 -8.50
CA PRO A 177 -41.99 7.44 -9.95
C PRO A 177 -41.44 6.08 -10.37
N ASP A 178 -41.99 5.52 -11.45
CA ASP A 178 -41.50 4.26 -12.00
C ASP A 178 -40.08 4.44 -12.55
N ARG A 179 -39.16 3.60 -12.07
CA ARG A 179 -37.74 3.62 -12.45
C ARG A 179 -37.04 2.31 -12.13
N PRO A 180 -35.96 1.96 -12.84
CA PRO A 180 -35.15 0.79 -12.48
C PRO A 180 -34.50 0.96 -11.11
N ALA A 181 -34.42 -0.14 -10.37
CA ALA A 181 -33.68 -0.21 -9.12
C ALA A 181 -32.16 -0.16 -9.38
N THR A 182 -31.42 0.47 -8.48
CA THR A 182 -29.98 0.72 -8.51
C THR A 182 -29.32 0.17 -7.24
N ALA A 183 -27.98 0.20 -7.18
CA ALA A 183 -27.24 -0.20 -5.98
C ALA A 183 -27.41 0.78 -4.80
N TRP A 184 -27.98 1.96 -5.05
CA TRP A 184 -28.19 3.01 -4.07
C TRP A 184 -29.58 2.95 -3.42
N ASP A 185 -30.45 2.08 -3.92
CA ASP A 185 -31.81 1.98 -3.41
C ASP A 185 -31.87 1.24 -2.08
N ALA A 186 -32.70 1.76 -1.18
CA ALA A 186 -32.97 1.17 0.11
C ALA A 186 -33.32 -0.33 0.00
N PRO A 187 -32.86 -1.20 0.93
CA PRO A 187 -33.25 -2.60 0.97
C PRO A 187 -34.78 -2.77 0.90
N GLY A 188 -35.26 -3.52 -0.09
CA GLY A 188 -36.68 -3.75 -0.31
C GLY A 188 -37.39 -2.74 -1.22
N PHE A 189 -36.68 -1.78 -1.82
CA PHE A 189 -37.24 -0.87 -2.82
C PHE A 189 -37.94 -1.62 -3.98
N ARG A 190 -39.10 -1.11 -4.37
CA ARG A 190 -39.86 -1.52 -5.56
C ARG A 190 -40.55 -0.28 -6.16
N PRO A 191 -40.68 -0.18 -7.50
CA PRO A 191 -41.45 0.88 -8.12
C PRO A 191 -42.90 0.94 -7.60
N GLY A 192 -43.45 2.16 -7.47
CA GLY A 192 -44.82 2.38 -7.00
C GLY A 192 -45.03 2.23 -5.49
N LEU A 193 -43.99 1.94 -4.70
CA LEU A 193 -44.08 2.02 -3.24
C LEU A 193 -44.39 3.47 -2.80
N PRO A 194 -45.18 3.65 -1.72
CA PRO A 194 -45.31 4.95 -1.07
C PRO A 194 -43.94 5.45 -0.63
N ALA A 195 -43.63 6.69 -0.97
CA ALA A 195 -42.38 7.32 -0.61
C ALA A 195 -42.26 7.47 0.91
N SER A 196 -41.12 7.09 1.45
CA SER A 196 -40.81 7.21 2.87
C SER A 196 -39.47 7.90 3.09
N ALA A 197 -39.40 8.71 4.15
CA ALA A 197 -38.14 9.32 4.58
C ALA A 197 -37.05 8.28 4.88
N ASP A 198 -37.46 7.09 5.33
CA ASP A 198 -36.57 5.96 5.59
C ASP A 198 -35.80 5.51 4.34
N GLN A 199 -36.44 5.56 3.15
CA GLN A 199 -35.78 5.19 1.89
C GLN A 199 -34.60 6.12 1.59
N ASP A 200 -34.78 7.43 1.74
CA ASP A 200 -33.71 8.39 1.53
C ASP A 200 -32.58 8.25 2.55
N VAL A 201 -32.90 7.99 3.83
CA VAL A 201 -31.90 7.75 4.86
C VAL A 201 -31.04 6.53 4.52
N LEU A 202 -31.67 5.44 4.10
CA LEU A 202 -30.98 4.21 3.72
C LEU A 202 -30.15 4.40 2.45
N SER A 203 -30.69 5.10 1.45
CA SER A 203 -29.95 5.44 0.22
C SER A 203 -28.75 6.35 0.52
N ALA A 204 -28.92 7.37 1.35
CA ALA A 204 -27.83 8.23 1.80
C ALA A 204 -26.74 7.45 2.56
N ALA A 205 -27.14 6.47 3.39
CA ALA A 205 -26.21 5.59 4.08
C ALA A 205 -25.43 4.69 3.11
N LEU A 206 -26.05 4.16 2.06
CA LEU A 206 -25.36 3.39 1.01
C LEU A 206 -24.37 4.25 0.23
N VAL A 207 -24.71 5.50 -0.07
CA VAL A 207 -23.79 6.44 -0.70
C VAL A 207 -22.64 6.81 0.26
N ALA A 208 -22.92 7.03 1.55
CA ALA A 208 -21.89 7.29 2.56
C ALA A 208 -20.91 6.11 2.72
N PHE A 209 -21.41 4.87 2.65
CA PHE A 209 -20.56 3.68 2.59
C PHE A 209 -19.64 3.73 1.36
N TRP A 210 -20.19 3.93 0.17
CA TRP A 210 -19.38 4.04 -1.05
C TRP A 210 -18.36 5.18 -0.99
N MET A 211 -18.73 6.35 -0.47
CA MET A 211 -17.81 7.48 -0.32
C MET A 211 -16.60 7.17 0.57
N ALA A 212 -16.72 6.19 1.47
CA ALA A 212 -15.66 5.81 2.39
C ALA A 212 -14.86 4.59 1.94
N THR A 213 -15.49 3.68 1.19
CA THR A 213 -14.91 2.40 0.81
C THR A 213 -14.54 2.32 -0.67
N GLY A 214 -15.16 3.14 -1.51
CA GLY A 214 -15.16 2.97 -2.96
C GLY A 214 -16.01 1.79 -3.44
N GLU A 215 -16.65 1.04 -2.53
CA GLU A 215 -17.40 -0.18 -2.84
C GLU A 215 -18.91 0.07 -2.88
N THR A 216 -19.62 -0.72 -3.67
CA THR A 216 -21.08 -0.76 -3.68
C THR A 216 -21.57 -2.11 -3.19
N LEU A 217 -22.60 -2.11 -2.34
CA LEU A 217 -23.23 -3.35 -1.90
C LEU A 217 -24.13 -3.94 -3.00
N PRO A 218 -24.25 -5.27 -3.09
CA PRO A 218 -25.19 -5.91 -3.99
C PRO A 218 -26.62 -5.36 -3.83
N ARG A 219 -27.36 -5.29 -4.94
CA ARG A 219 -28.75 -4.82 -4.91
C ARG A 219 -29.59 -5.73 -4.03
N GLY A 220 -30.35 -5.12 -3.11
CA GLY A 220 -31.25 -5.86 -2.21
C GLY A 220 -30.54 -6.60 -1.07
N SER A 221 -29.29 -6.24 -0.74
CA SER A 221 -28.62 -6.74 0.47
C SER A 221 -29.50 -6.56 1.72
N SER A 222 -29.59 -7.62 2.52
CA SER A 222 -30.29 -7.56 3.81
C SER A 222 -29.51 -6.73 4.81
N ARG A 223 -30.17 -6.24 5.87
CA ARG A 223 -29.49 -5.44 6.92
C ARG A 223 -28.43 -6.26 7.64
N GLU A 224 -28.66 -7.55 7.84
CA GLU A 224 -27.69 -8.48 8.43
C GLU A 224 -26.44 -8.61 7.56
N HIS A 225 -26.62 -8.70 6.23
CA HIS A 225 -25.49 -8.72 5.31
C HIS A 225 -24.71 -7.41 5.33
N ILE A 226 -25.40 -6.27 5.40
CA ILE A 226 -24.76 -4.95 5.53
C ILE A 226 -23.93 -4.89 6.83
N HIS A 227 -24.47 -5.33 7.96
CA HIS A 227 -23.72 -5.40 9.24
C HIS A 227 -22.51 -6.33 9.14
N ALA A 228 -22.65 -7.49 8.51
CA ALA A 228 -21.54 -8.42 8.33
C ALA A 228 -20.40 -7.85 7.46
N VAL A 229 -20.71 -6.97 6.51
CA VAL A 229 -19.70 -6.21 5.75
C VAL A 229 -19.06 -5.15 6.64
N LEU A 230 -19.86 -4.43 7.45
CA LEU A 230 -19.34 -3.39 8.35
C LEU A 230 -18.38 -3.92 9.42
N ASP A 231 -18.57 -5.16 9.88
CA ASP A 231 -17.73 -5.81 10.88
C ASP A 231 -16.32 -6.15 10.37
N GLN A 232 -16.06 -6.01 9.06
CA GLN A 232 -14.79 -6.39 8.44
C GLN A 232 -13.69 -5.32 8.59
N GLY A 233 -14.02 -4.07 8.95
CA GLY A 233 -13.03 -3.09 9.43
C GLY A 233 -13.03 -1.75 8.70
N HIS A 234 -14.01 -0.89 9.01
CA HIS A 234 -14.07 0.51 8.55
C HIS A 234 -13.83 1.52 9.70
N GLU A 235 -13.75 2.81 9.38
CA GLU A 235 -13.64 3.87 10.39
C GLU A 235 -14.80 3.79 11.42
N GLU A 236 -14.49 3.93 12.71
CA GLU A 236 -15.43 3.66 13.80
C GLU A 236 -16.70 4.52 13.72
N TRP A 237 -16.56 5.82 13.47
CA TRP A 237 -17.70 6.73 13.33
C TRP A 237 -18.62 6.37 12.14
N LEU A 238 -18.05 5.80 11.07
CA LEU A 238 -18.82 5.37 9.90
C LEU A 238 -19.57 4.08 10.21
N GLN A 239 -18.95 3.13 10.90
CA GLN A 239 -19.65 1.94 11.34
C GLN A 239 -20.82 2.29 12.27
N GLU A 240 -20.62 3.21 13.22
CA GLU A 240 -21.68 3.69 14.10
C GLU A 240 -22.83 4.34 13.33
N LEU A 241 -22.51 5.23 12.39
CA LEU A 241 -23.47 5.88 11.52
C LEU A 241 -24.28 4.86 10.71
N LEU A 242 -23.61 3.91 10.07
CA LEU A 242 -24.25 2.92 9.20
C LEU A 242 -25.06 1.90 10.02
N ARG A 243 -24.58 1.45 11.19
CA ARG A 243 -25.38 0.60 12.09
C ARG A 243 -26.62 1.32 12.60
N ALA A 244 -26.51 2.63 12.87
CA ALA A 244 -27.66 3.44 13.23
C ALA A 244 -28.65 3.58 12.07
N ALA A 245 -28.16 3.76 10.85
CA ALA A 245 -28.99 3.84 9.65
C ALA A 245 -29.62 2.47 9.27
N PHE A 246 -29.00 1.34 9.60
CA PHE A 246 -29.51 0.00 9.31
C PHE A 246 -29.83 -0.78 10.60
N PRO A 247 -30.84 -0.41 11.40
CA PRO A 247 -31.11 -1.11 12.66
C PRO A 247 -31.58 -2.55 12.40
N LEU A 248 -30.99 -3.52 13.13
CA LEU A 248 -31.35 -4.95 13.06
C LEU A 248 -32.67 -5.28 13.78
N GLY A 249 -33.08 -4.47 14.76
CA GLY A 249 -34.27 -4.71 15.59
C GLY A 249 -35.47 -3.78 15.31
N SER A 250 -35.36 -2.89 14.32
CA SER A 250 -36.42 -1.94 13.95
C SER A 250 -36.53 -1.92 12.44
N ALA A 251 -37.74 -1.83 11.87
CA ALA A 251 -37.90 -1.64 10.44
C ALA A 251 -37.57 -0.22 9.97
N VAL A 252 -37.48 0.76 10.89
CA VAL A 252 -37.33 2.18 10.57
C VAL A 252 -36.02 2.72 11.12
N SER A 253 -35.31 3.48 10.28
CA SER A 253 -34.06 4.17 10.59
C SER A 253 -34.32 5.47 11.36
N PRO A 254 -33.36 5.97 12.17
CA PRO A 254 -33.44 7.30 12.74
C PRO A 254 -33.59 8.38 11.64
N PRO A 255 -34.27 9.51 11.94
CA PRO A 255 -34.37 10.62 10.98
C PRO A 255 -33.00 11.15 10.57
N ALA A 256 -32.86 11.63 9.32
CA ALA A 256 -31.60 12.17 8.81
C ALA A 256 -30.99 13.26 9.71
N ARG A 257 -31.82 14.13 10.31
CA ARG A 257 -31.38 15.18 11.24
C ARG A 257 -30.72 14.65 12.51
N GLU A 258 -31.09 13.44 12.95
CA GLU A 258 -30.44 12.77 14.08
C GLU A 258 -29.06 12.23 13.67
N LEU A 259 -28.96 11.63 12.48
CA LEU A 259 -27.69 11.14 11.94
C LEU A 259 -26.69 12.29 11.67
N ALA A 260 -27.18 13.43 11.15
CA ALA A 260 -26.37 14.64 10.97
C ALA A 260 -25.84 15.19 12.31
N ARG A 261 -26.66 15.23 13.37
CA ARG A 261 -26.23 15.69 14.70
C ARG A 261 -25.14 14.81 15.30
N ARG A 262 -25.28 13.48 15.19
CA ARG A 262 -24.24 12.52 15.62
C ARG A 262 -22.90 12.77 14.92
N LEU A 263 -22.94 13.17 13.65
CA LEU A 263 -21.75 13.52 12.89
C LEU A 263 -21.15 14.87 13.32
N ALA A 264 -21.98 15.85 13.69
CA ALA A 264 -21.58 17.21 14.08
C ALA A 264 -21.02 17.32 15.50
N ASP A 265 -21.64 16.66 16.48
CA ASP A 265 -21.31 16.86 17.90
C ASP A 265 -20.01 16.15 18.32
N GLY A 266 -19.44 15.30 17.46
CA GLY A 266 -18.41 14.34 17.88
C GLY A 266 -18.90 13.42 19.01
N ALA A 267 -20.20 13.47 19.33
CA ALA A 267 -20.77 12.98 20.55
C ALA A 267 -21.53 11.67 20.29
N PRO A 268 -21.18 10.62 21.02
CA PRO A 268 -21.93 9.38 21.14
C PRO A 268 -23.44 9.56 21.37
N PRO A 269 -24.31 8.96 20.56
CA PRO A 269 -25.63 8.60 21.01
C PRO A 269 -25.56 7.27 21.77
N SER A 270 -25.75 7.32 23.09
CA SER A 270 -26.19 6.19 23.90
C SER A 270 -25.18 5.05 24.10
N GLY A 271 -24.10 5.31 24.84
CA GLY A 271 -23.73 4.67 26.13
C GLY A 271 -23.85 3.16 26.40
N LEU A 272 -24.23 2.30 25.45
CA LEU A 272 -24.39 0.86 25.67
C LEU A 272 -23.59 -0.02 24.70
N PHE A 273 -23.09 0.54 23.57
CA PHE A 273 -22.38 -0.25 22.54
C PHE A 273 -21.07 0.36 21.99
N GLU A 274 -20.59 1.50 22.51
CA GLU A 274 -19.35 2.16 22.02
C GLU A 274 -18.09 1.85 22.82
N ARG A 275 -18.20 1.51 24.11
CA ARG A 275 -17.04 0.95 24.84
C ARG A 275 -16.43 -0.29 24.17
N PRO A 276 -17.17 -1.21 23.53
CA PRO A 276 -16.58 -2.41 22.97
C PRO A 276 -15.63 -2.22 21.79
N LEU A 277 -15.79 -1.26 20.86
CA LEU A 277 -15.07 -1.29 19.57
C LEU A 277 -13.74 -0.53 19.53
N ALA A 278 -13.67 0.75 19.94
CA ALA A 278 -12.40 1.42 20.23
C ALA A 278 -11.61 0.67 21.31
N GLU A 279 -12.28 0.17 22.36
CA GLU A 279 -11.61 -0.74 23.29
C GLU A 279 -11.23 -2.04 22.61
N GLN A 280 -11.98 -2.61 21.65
CA GLN A 280 -11.56 -3.83 20.94
C GLN A 280 -10.38 -3.59 20.01
N ALA A 281 -10.32 -2.48 19.26
CA ALA A 281 -9.18 -2.13 18.43
C ALA A 281 -7.95 -1.87 19.31
N LYS A 282 -8.12 -1.09 20.38
CA LYS A 282 -7.08 -0.84 21.39
C LYS A 282 -6.71 -2.12 22.17
N ARG A 283 -7.65 -3.02 22.44
CA ARG A 283 -7.41 -4.35 23.04
C ARG A 283 -6.69 -5.25 22.06
N ARG A 284 -7.04 -5.27 20.77
CA ARG A 284 -6.34 -6.01 19.72
C ARG A 284 -4.92 -5.49 19.55
N GLU A 285 -4.72 -4.17 19.57
CA GLU A 285 -3.40 -3.56 19.58
C GLU A 285 -2.62 -3.97 20.85
N THR A 286 -3.24 -3.84 22.03
CA THR A 286 -2.60 -4.22 23.31
C THR A 286 -2.25 -5.71 23.34
N LEU A 287 -3.16 -6.58 22.90
CA LEU A 287 -2.96 -8.02 22.76
C LEU A 287 -1.84 -8.32 21.76
N ALA A 288 -1.82 -7.66 20.60
CA ALA A 288 -0.75 -7.84 19.62
C ALA A 288 0.62 -7.38 20.17
N ARG A 289 0.66 -6.31 20.97
CA ARG A 289 1.89 -5.89 21.69
C ARG A 289 2.31 -6.91 22.74
N GLU A 290 1.37 -7.45 23.50
CA GLU A 290 1.62 -8.53 24.47
C GLU A 290 2.12 -9.81 23.78
N GLU A 291 1.50 -10.20 22.66
CA GLU A 291 1.93 -11.31 21.82
C GLU A 291 3.33 -11.09 21.26
N PHE A 292 3.63 -9.89 20.77
CA PHE A 292 4.98 -9.54 20.30
C PHE A 292 6.01 -9.66 21.42
N ARG A 293 5.73 -9.11 22.61
CA ARG A 293 6.62 -9.21 23.77
C ARG A 293 6.83 -10.67 24.20
N ALA A 294 5.77 -11.47 24.19
CA ALA A 294 5.84 -12.91 24.46
C ALA A 294 6.66 -13.66 23.41
N LEU A 295 6.46 -13.36 22.12
CA LEU A 295 7.24 -13.87 21.01
C LEU A 295 8.73 -13.54 21.20
N ARG A 296 9.06 -12.29 21.53
CA ARG A 296 10.43 -11.84 21.80
C ARG A 296 11.07 -12.59 22.95
N ALA A 297 10.35 -12.76 24.06
CA ALA A 297 10.85 -13.55 25.19
C ALA A 297 11.13 -15.01 24.79
N ARG A 298 10.24 -15.63 24.00
CA ARG A 298 10.43 -16.99 23.48
C ARG A 298 11.61 -17.08 22.50
N GLN A 299 11.78 -16.13 21.59
CA GLN A 299 12.91 -16.11 20.64
C GLN A 299 14.25 -15.95 21.38
N ARG A 300 14.33 -15.07 22.39
CA ARG A 300 15.55 -14.88 23.21
C ARG A 300 15.90 -16.14 24.02
N THR A 301 14.91 -16.80 24.62
CA THR A 301 15.13 -18.05 25.38
C THR A 301 15.43 -19.25 24.46
N GLY A 302 14.73 -19.35 23.33
CA GLY A 302 14.94 -20.38 22.30
C GLY A 302 16.30 -20.28 21.61
N ALA A 303 16.74 -19.07 21.28
CA ALA A 303 18.09 -18.82 20.75
C ALA A 303 19.19 -19.23 21.75
N GLY A 304 18.94 -19.07 23.05
CA GLY A 304 19.82 -19.57 24.11
C GLY A 304 19.92 -21.10 24.13
N ARG A 305 18.80 -21.82 23.95
CA ARG A 305 18.77 -23.29 23.89
C ARG A 305 19.37 -23.87 22.60
N LEU A 306 19.16 -23.23 21.46
CA LEU A 306 19.78 -23.63 20.18
C LEU A 306 21.32 -23.54 20.24
N ARG A 307 21.85 -22.49 20.88
CA ARG A 307 23.29 -22.34 21.15
C ARG A 307 23.82 -23.41 22.12
N ALA A 308 22.99 -23.94 23.02
CA ALA A 308 23.37 -24.95 24.02
C ALA A 308 23.25 -26.41 23.51
N ASN A 309 22.30 -26.71 22.61
CA ASN A 309 22.01 -28.06 22.10
C ASN A 309 22.75 -28.43 20.79
N GLY A 310 23.90 -27.81 20.51
CA GLY A 310 24.80 -28.25 19.44
C GLY A 310 24.45 -27.73 18.03
N TYR A 311 23.43 -26.89 17.86
CA TYR A 311 23.37 -25.99 16.69
C TYR A 311 24.16 -24.72 17.03
N ALA A 312 25.47 -24.89 17.18
CA ALA A 312 26.37 -23.76 17.18
C ALA A 312 26.27 -23.10 15.79
N PRO A 313 26.24 -21.76 15.66
CA PRO A 313 26.73 -21.16 14.41
C PRO A 313 28.07 -21.82 14.08
N PRO A 314 28.36 -22.14 12.80
CA PRO A 314 29.54 -22.92 12.42
C PRO A 314 30.74 -22.43 13.21
N ALA A 315 31.38 -23.37 13.92
CA ALA A 315 32.36 -23.06 14.96
C ALA A 315 33.35 -22.01 14.44
N VAL A 316 33.33 -20.86 15.10
CA VAL A 316 34.35 -19.82 14.93
C VAL A 316 35.68 -20.45 15.34
N ARG A 317 36.47 -20.90 14.36
CA ARG A 317 37.86 -21.28 14.63
C ARG A 317 38.56 -20.08 15.26
N ALA A 318 39.14 -20.31 16.44
CA ALA A 318 39.88 -19.29 17.17
C ALA A 318 40.94 -18.62 16.28
N PRO A 319 41.18 -17.32 16.43
CA PRO A 319 42.18 -16.61 15.64
C PRO A 319 43.56 -17.18 15.93
N GLY A 320 44.18 -17.78 14.91
CA GLY A 320 45.63 -17.91 14.88
C GLY A 320 46.24 -16.50 14.94
N ARG A 321 47.21 -16.30 15.83
CA ARG A 321 47.90 -15.02 16.07
C ARG A 321 48.38 -14.37 14.77
N TRP A 322 47.63 -13.39 14.25
CA TRP A 322 48.12 -12.41 13.28
C TRP A 322 47.54 -11.05 13.65
N GLY A 323 48.32 -10.29 14.42
CA GLY A 323 47.99 -8.93 14.81
C GLY A 323 48.31 -7.93 13.70
N ARG A 324 47.51 -6.86 13.68
CA ARG A 324 47.81 -5.48 13.23
C ARG A 324 48.65 -5.35 11.94
N LEU A 325 47.98 -4.98 10.85
CA LEU A 325 48.47 -3.99 9.89
C LEU A 325 47.30 -3.51 9.01
N GLY A 326 46.86 -2.28 9.24
CA GLY A 326 45.98 -1.57 8.32
C GLY A 326 46.68 -1.40 6.98
N ARG A 327 46.13 -2.00 5.93
CA ARG A 327 46.52 -1.75 4.54
C ARG A 327 45.27 -1.79 3.68
N ARG A 328 45.17 -0.82 2.77
CA ARG A 328 44.43 -0.98 1.51
C ARG A 328 44.75 -2.38 0.97
N LEU A 329 43.74 -3.18 0.63
CA LEU A 329 43.91 -4.47 -0.06
C LEU A 329 44.53 -4.22 -1.44
N ARG A 330 45.84 -3.97 -1.47
CA ARG A 330 46.71 -4.50 -2.52
C ARG A 330 46.67 -6.01 -2.29
N ILE A 331 46.20 -6.76 -3.28
CA ILE A 331 46.38 -8.21 -3.31
C ILE A 331 47.90 -8.41 -3.39
N VAL A 332 48.54 -8.62 -2.24
CA VAL A 332 49.88 -9.19 -2.18
C VAL A 332 49.64 -10.65 -1.84
N THR A 333 49.43 -11.46 -2.87
CA THR A 333 49.49 -12.92 -2.72
C THR A 333 50.46 -13.48 -3.75
N ASP A 334 51.75 -13.46 -3.42
CA ASP A 334 52.72 -14.44 -3.91
C ASP A 334 52.51 -15.83 -3.25
N ARG A 335 51.38 -16.02 -2.54
CA ARG A 335 50.99 -17.30 -1.95
C ARG A 335 49.78 -17.85 -2.69
N PRO A 336 49.83 -19.08 -3.22
CA PRO A 336 48.61 -19.77 -3.65
C PRO A 336 47.61 -19.78 -2.49
N LEU A 337 46.32 -19.73 -2.83
CA LEU A 337 45.26 -19.90 -1.83
C LEU A 337 45.58 -21.12 -0.97
N PRO A 338 45.42 -21.06 0.36
CA PRO A 338 45.46 -22.28 1.17
C PRO A 338 44.43 -23.25 0.57
N THR A 339 44.73 -24.55 0.50
CA THR A 339 43.80 -25.56 -0.05
C THR A 339 42.43 -25.37 0.58
N LEU A 340 41.46 -24.88 -0.20
CA LEU A 340 40.18 -24.40 0.31
C LEU A 340 39.24 -25.57 0.63
N GLY A 341 39.53 -26.76 0.09
CA GLY A 341 38.68 -27.93 0.25
C GLY A 341 37.31 -27.76 -0.44
N PRO A 342 36.28 -28.51 -0.01
CA PRO A 342 34.95 -28.39 -0.58
C PRO A 342 34.29 -27.06 -0.21
N VAL A 343 33.89 -26.30 -1.23
CA VAL A 343 33.16 -25.03 -1.12
C VAL A 343 31.71 -25.24 -1.56
N GLU A 344 30.74 -24.79 -0.76
CA GLU A 344 29.33 -24.91 -1.14
C GLU A 344 28.96 -23.87 -2.21
N CYS A 345 28.44 -24.35 -3.34
CA CYS A 345 27.88 -23.50 -4.38
C CYS A 345 26.63 -22.75 -3.86
N PRO A 346 26.55 -21.41 -4.00
CA PRO A 346 25.40 -20.64 -3.53
C PRO A 346 24.11 -20.90 -4.33
N MET A 347 24.21 -21.42 -5.56
CA MET A 347 23.08 -21.65 -6.47
C MET A 347 22.57 -23.09 -6.42
N CYS A 348 23.43 -24.09 -6.68
CA CYS A 348 23.03 -25.50 -6.71
C CYS A 348 23.32 -26.29 -5.43
N LEU A 349 23.93 -25.65 -4.42
CA LEU A 349 24.17 -26.23 -3.09
C LEU A 349 25.11 -27.44 -3.08
N ARG A 350 25.74 -27.75 -4.21
CA ARG A 350 26.74 -28.80 -4.35
C ARG A 350 28.05 -28.36 -3.72
N ALA A 351 28.69 -29.26 -2.99
CA ALA A 351 30.07 -29.08 -2.56
C ALA A 351 30.99 -29.23 -3.79
N LEU A 352 31.68 -28.15 -4.15
CA LEU A 352 32.63 -28.10 -5.25
C LEU A 352 34.05 -28.16 -4.69
N ASN A 353 34.89 -29.04 -5.24
CA ASN A 353 36.31 -29.00 -4.93
C ASN A 353 36.95 -27.80 -5.66
N TRP A 354 37.14 -26.70 -4.94
CA TRP A 354 37.55 -25.42 -5.52
C TRP A 354 38.96 -25.47 -6.12
N ASP A 355 39.81 -26.34 -5.59
CA ASP A 355 41.21 -26.45 -6.00
C ASP A 355 41.36 -27.15 -7.36
N THR A 356 40.38 -28.00 -7.73
CA THR A 356 40.40 -28.80 -8.98
C THR A 356 39.35 -28.37 -10.00
N ALA A 357 38.46 -27.45 -9.65
CA ALA A 357 37.40 -27.01 -10.55
C ALA A 357 37.96 -26.18 -11.71
N GLU A 358 37.33 -26.33 -12.88
CA GLU A 358 37.73 -25.63 -14.10
C GLU A 358 37.61 -24.12 -13.92
N ARG A 359 38.64 -23.39 -14.36
CA ARG A 359 38.73 -21.94 -14.27
C ARG A 359 38.69 -21.32 -15.66
N VAL A 360 37.77 -20.39 -15.83
CA VAL A 360 37.52 -19.72 -17.10
C VAL A 360 37.49 -18.21 -16.89
N VAL A 361 37.82 -17.45 -17.91
CA VAL A 361 37.57 -16.01 -17.98
C VAL A 361 36.45 -15.80 -18.99
N LEU A 362 35.44 -15.02 -18.60
CA LEU A 362 34.34 -14.68 -19.50
C LEU A 362 34.75 -13.51 -20.39
N ASP A 363 34.64 -13.70 -21.70
CA ASP A 363 34.79 -12.63 -22.68
C ASP A 363 33.56 -11.71 -22.72
N ALA A 364 33.62 -10.64 -23.53
CA ALA A 364 32.54 -9.66 -23.63
C ALA A 364 31.23 -10.23 -24.21
N SER A 365 31.28 -11.36 -24.91
CA SER A 365 30.12 -12.09 -25.44
C SER A 365 29.62 -13.20 -24.51
N GLY A 366 30.25 -13.38 -23.34
CA GLY A 366 29.96 -14.48 -22.41
C GLY A 366 30.59 -15.81 -22.80
N GLY A 367 31.49 -15.82 -23.79
CA GLY A 367 32.31 -16.98 -24.14
C GLY A 367 33.31 -17.30 -23.03
N MET A 368 33.53 -18.60 -22.80
CA MET A 368 34.45 -19.10 -21.78
C MET A 368 35.82 -19.37 -22.41
N LEU A 369 36.85 -18.66 -21.95
CA LEU A 369 38.24 -18.93 -22.30
C LEU A 369 38.94 -19.57 -21.09
N PRO A 370 39.69 -20.68 -21.25
CA PRO A 370 40.45 -21.25 -20.14
C PRO A 370 41.42 -20.23 -19.54
N GLU A 371 41.44 -20.10 -18.20
CA GLU A 371 42.31 -19.13 -17.53
C GLU A 371 43.81 -19.36 -17.85
N ALA A 372 44.19 -20.63 -18.03
CA ALA A 372 45.57 -21.04 -18.33
C ALA A 372 46.09 -20.50 -19.69
N ASP A 373 45.18 -20.17 -20.61
CA ASP A 373 45.53 -19.71 -21.96
C ASP A 373 45.79 -18.19 -22.01
N LEU A 374 45.58 -17.49 -20.89
CA LEU A 374 45.73 -16.04 -20.80
C LEU A 374 47.07 -15.68 -20.10
N PRO A 375 48.04 -15.12 -20.83
CA PRO A 375 49.33 -14.74 -20.24
C PRO A 375 49.18 -13.53 -19.30
N THR A 376 49.88 -13.58 -18.15
CA THR A 376 50.01 -12.45 -17.21
C THR A 376 51.46 -11.99 -17.12
N HIS A 377 51.73 -10.69 -17.25
CA HIS A 377 53.09 -10.15 -17.27
C HIS A 377 53.47 -9.38 -15.99
N SER A 378 52.50 -9.10 -15.11
CA SER A 378 52.69 -8.43 -13.82
C SER A 378 51.72 -8.93 -12.74
N ALA A 379 52.04 -8.63 -11.46
CA ALA A 379 51.15 -8.94 -10.35
C ALA A 379 49.80 -8.21 -10.46
N ALA A 380 49.80 -6.96 -10.93
CA ALA A 380 48.59 -6.18 -11.10
C ALA A 380 47.68 -6.75 -12.22
N GLU A 381 48.26 -7.24 -13.32
CA GLU A 381 47.50 -7.92 -14.37
C GLU A 381 46.93 -9.25 -13.90
N ARG A 382 47.69 -10.00 -13.10
CA ARG A 382 47.21 -11.24 -12.47
C ARG A 382 46.03 -10.96 -11.54
N ASP A 383 46.11 -9.92 -10.72
CA ASP A 383 45.01 -9.51 -9.83
C ASP A 383 43.75 -9.11 -10.61
N ALA A 384 43.93 -8.36 -11.71
CA ALA A 384 42.83 -7.96 -12.59
C ALA A 384 42.20 -9.15 -13.31
N GLN A 385 43.01 -10.13 -13.72
CA GLN A 385 42.55 -11.38 -14.31
C GLN A 385 41.77 -12.22 -13.30
N LEU A 386 42.32 -12.45 -12.10
CA LEU A 386 41.64 -13.21 -11.04
C LEU A 386 40.31 -12.59 -10.61
N ALA A 387 40.15 -11.27 -10.74
CA ALA A 387 38.88 -10.58 -10.50
C ALA A 387 37.83 -10.85 -11.59
N ARG A 388 38.23 -11.35 -12.76
CA ARG A 388 37.39 -11.74 -13.91
C ARG A 388 37.41 -13.25 -14.16
N THR A 389 38.16 -14.01 -13.37
CA THR A 389 38.16 -15.47 -13.40
C THR A 389 36.92 -16.00 -12.69
N TYR A 390 36.34 -17.01 -13.30
CA TYR A 390 35.22 -17.78 -12.80
C TYR A 390 35.59 -19.24 -12.65
N VAL A 391 34.91 -19.92 -11.74
CA VAL A 391 34.95 -21.36 -11.56
C VAL A 391 33.66 -21.94 -12.12
N VAL A 392 33.79 -22.95 -12.99
CA VAL A 392 32.65 -23.64 -13.59
C VAL A 392 32.09 -24.66 -12.59
N CYS A 393 30.84 -24.49 -12.22
CA CYS A 393 30.08 -25.49 -11.48
C CYS A 393 29.25 -26.31 -12.47
N PRO A 394 29.35 -27.65 -12.48
CA PRO A 394 28.57 -28.49 -13.38
C PRO A 394 27.06 -28.48 -13.07
N GLY A 395 26.65 -27.87 -11.95
CA GLY A 395 25.26 -27.87 -11.52
C GLY A 395 24.81 -29.17 -10.86
N ASN A 396 23.49 -29.36 -10.85
CA ASN A 396 22.76 -30.55 -10.41
C ASN A 396 21.51 -30.73 -11.30
N ASP A 397 20.60 -31.65 -10.92
CA ASP A 397 19.40 -31.94 -11.72
C ASP A 397 18.43 -30.74 -11.87
N ASP A 398 18.53 -29.74 -10.98
CA ASP A 398 17.63 -28.58 -10.92
C ASP A 398 18.27 -27.28 -11.40
N VAL A 399 19.59 -27.16 -11.29
CA VAL A 399 20.36 -25.97 -11.64
C VAL A 399 21.40 -26.37 -12.68
N PRO A 400 21.31 -25.84 -13.92
CA PRO A 400 22.25 -26.18 -14.97
C PRO A 400 23.67 -25.72 -14.62
N GLN A 401 24.63 -26.07 -15.47
CA GLN A 401 25.99 -25.56 -15.39
C GLN A 401 25.98 -24.02 -15.28
N HIS A 402 26.80 -23.49 -14.37
CA HIS A 402 26.87 -22.05 -14.11
C HIS A 402 28.23 -21.68 -13.52
N GLU A 403 28.50 -20.38 -13.47
CA GLU A 403 29.80 -19.85 -13.09
C GLU A 403 29.74 -19.13 -11.74
N LEU A 404 30.78 -19.34 -10.93
CA LEU A 404 31.00 -18.67 -9.66
C LEU A 404 32.26 -17.79 -9.73
N PRO A 405 32.25 -16.56 -9.19
CA PRO A 405 33.46 -15.74 -9.15
C PRO A 405 34.59 -16.46 -8.42
N TYR A 406 35.80 -16.49 -8.96
CA TYR A 406 36.94 -17.19 -8.36
C TYR A 406 37.21 -16.76 -6.91
N ARG A 407 36.93 -15.49 -6.60
CA ARG A 407 37.11 -14.88 -5.28
C ARG A 407 36.07 -15.31 -4.26
N TYR A 408 35.02 -16.01 -4.66
CA TYR A 408 33.89 -16.38 -3.81
C TYR A 408 34.25 -16.97 -2.42
N PRO A 409 35.14 -17.98 -2.30
CA PRO A 409 35.49 -18.57 -1.01
C PRO A 409 36.45 -17.72 -0.16
N LEU A 410 37.01 -16.62 -0.71
CA LEU A 410 37.90 -15.73 0.04
C LEU A 410 37.20 -15.02 1.19
N PHE A 411 35.87 -14.93 1.13
CA PHE A 411 35.04 -14.22 2.09
C PHE A 411 34.16 -15.19 2.90
N GLY A 412 34.68 -16.41 3.13
CA GLY A 412 34.00 -17.49 3.82
C GLY A 412 33.53 -18.61 2.90
N THR A 413 33.48 -19.82 3.43
CA THR A 413 33.05 -21.03 2.69
C THR A 413 31.53 -21.21 2.66
N GLU A 414 30.80 -20.46 3.49
CA GLU A 414 29.34 -20.46 3.56
C GLU A 414 28.81 -19.05 3.30
N PRO A 415 28.07 -18.82 2.20
CA PRO A 415 27.52 -17.51 1.86
C PRO A 415 26.28 -17.20 2.70
N VAL A 416 26.07 -15.93 3.00
CA VAL A 416 24.79 -15.45 3.52
C VAL A 416 23.84 -15.27 2.34
N ARG A 417 22.92 -16.23 2.18
CA ARG A 417 21.90 -16.23 1.13
C ARG A 417 20.62 -15.59 1.65
N ILE A 418 20.26 -14.45 1.08
CA ILE A 418 19.04 -13.70 1.42
C ILE A 418 18.01 -13.94 0.32
N GLY A 419 16.92 -14.62 0.66
CA GLY A 419 15.80 -14.83 -0.25
C GLY A 419 14.72 -13.77 -0.04
N LEU A 420 14.29 -13.12 -1.12
CA LEU A 420 13.17 -12.19 -1.09
C LEU A 420 11.86 -12.96 -1.25
N VAL A 421 10.94 -12.81 -0.30
CA VAL A 421 9.68 -13.56 -0.23
C VAL A 421 8.51 -12.59 -0.32
N GLY A 422 7.55 -12.90 -1.19
CA GLY A 422 6.29 -12.17 -1.35
C GLY A 422 5.73 -12.34 -2.75
N ALA A 423 4.42 -12.17 -2.90
CA ALA A 423 3.74 -12.34 -4.17
C ALA A 423 4.28 -11.46 -5.31
N SER A 424 3.83 -11.70 -6.53
CA SER A 424 4.17 -10.83 -7.67
C SER A 424 3.70 -9.39 -7.41
N SER A 425 4.51 -8.42 -7.83
CA SER A 425 4.19 -6.98 -7.73
C SER A 425 4.17 -6.39 -6.31
N THR A 426 4.64 -7.13 -5.28
CA THR A 426 4.80 -6.61 -3.91
C THR A 426 5.98 -5.64 -3.76
N GLY A 427 6.73 -5.35 -4.83
CA GLY A 427 7.85 -4.40 -4.78
C GLY A 427 9.20 -4.98 -4.32
N LYS A 428 9.40 -6.31 -4.37
CA LYS A 428 10.68 -6.97 -4.04
C LYS A 428 11.87 -6.38 -4.81
N SER A 429 11.79 -6.33 -6.14
CA SER A 429 12.87 -5.82 -7.00
C SER A 429 13.16 -4.34 -6.75
N HIS A 430 12.11 -3.53 -6.54
CA HIS A 430 12.24 -2.11 -6.18
C HIS A 430 12.94 -1.93 -4.84
N LEU A 431 12.56 -2.71 -3.83
CA LEU A 431 13.19 -2.69 -2.50
C LEU A 431 14.66 -3.12 -2.59
N LEU A 432 14.97 -4.19 -3.33
CA LEU A 432 16.35 -4.66 -3.52
C LEU A 432 17.19 -3.61 -4.25
N ALA A 433 16.70 -3.04 -5.35
CA ALA A 433 17.42 -2.00 -6.08
C ALA A 433 17.70 -0.77 -5.20
N ALA A 434 16.72 -0.34 -4.40
CA ALA A 434 16.90 0.76 -3.44
C ALA A 434 17.92 0.42 -2.33
N MET A 435 17.89 -0.80 -1.80
CA MET A 435 18.87 -1.28 -0.82
C MET A 435 20.29 -1.28 -1.38
N ILE A 436 20.49 -1.77 -2.61
CA ILE A 436 21.80 -1.81 -3.26
C ILE A 436 22.31 -0.40 -3.56
N ASP A 437 21.44 0.53 -3.98
CA ASP A 437 21.81 1.94 -4.18
C ASP A 437 22.23 2.63 -2.87
N GLN A 438 21.61 2.32 -1.74
CA GLN A 438 22.04 2.83 -0.43
C GLN A 438 23.33 2.16 0.05
N ALA A 439 23.44 0.83 -0.09
CA ALA A 439 24.60 0.07 0.38
C ALA A 439 25.89 0.41 -0.37
N ARG A 440 25.82 0.80 -1.64
CA ARG A 440 27.01 1.21 -2.42
C ARG A 440 27.57 2.57 -2.01
N LYS A 441 26.78 3.42 -1.34
CA LYS A 441 27.22 4.74 -0.87
C LYS A 441 28.12 4.53 0.35
N SER A 442 29.43 4.67 0.15
CA SER A 442 30.45 4.35 1.17
C SER A 442 30.23 5.04 2.51
N THR A 443 29.68 6.26 2.50
CA THR A 443 29.37 7.04 3.70
C THR A 443 28.21 6.48 4.53
N VAL A 444 27.29 5.72 3.91
CA VAL A 444 26.11 5.18 4.61
C VAL A 444 26.50 3.93 5.39
N MET A 445 27.12 2.95 4.73
CA MET A 445 27.54 1.70 5.37
C MET A 445 28.64 1.90 6.41
N ALA A 446 29.56 2.85 6.17
CA ALA A 446 30.65 3.15 7.10
C ALA A 446 30.16 3.65 8.47
N ARG A 447 28.97 4.28 8.55
CA ARG A 447 28.35 4.70 9.83
C ARG A 447 28.09 3.52 10.77
N TYR A 448 27.91 2.33 10.21
CA TYR A 448 27.68 1.09 10.95
C TYR A 448 28.97 0.24 11.07
N GLY A 449 30.12 0.78 10.68
CA GLY A 449 31.39 0.06 10.62
C GLY A 449 31.41 -1.04 9.56
N LEU A 450 30.66 -0.86 8.46
CA LEU A 450 30.60 -1.81 7.36
C LEU A 450 31.22 -1.22 6.10
N ARG A 451 32.02 -2.03 5.41
CA ARG A 451 32.51 -1.75 4.05
C ARG A 451 31.90 -2.75 3.09
N VAL A 452 31.42 -2.25 1.94
CA VAL A 452 30.74 -3.06 0.93
C VAL A 452 31.49 -2.98 -0.39
N GLU A 453 31.73 -4.15 -0.99
CA GLU A 453 32.33 -4.29 -2.33
C GLU A 453 31.50 -5.26 -3.18
N ALA A 454 31.68 -5.23 -4.50
CA ALA A 454 31.07 -6.20 -5.39
C ALA A 454 31.71 -7.59 -5.21
N LEU A 455 30.89 -8.63 -5.04
CA LEU A 455 31.36 -10.02 -5.07
C LEU A 455 31.80 -10.43 -6.48
N ASP A 456 31.03 -9.98 -7.47
CA ASP A 456 31.28 -10.16 -8.88
C ASP A 456 31.21 -8.78 -9.56
N PRO A 457 32.36 -8.17 -9.92
CA PRO A 457 32.36 -6.84 -10.52
C PRO A 457 31.57 -6.75 -11.83
N GLN A 458 31.58 -7.79 -12.67
CA GLN A 458 30.87 -7.79 -13.95
C GLN A 458 29.36 -7.90 -13.75
N ARG A 459 28.88 -8.92 -13.00
CA ARG A 459 27.45 -9.09 -12.72
C ARG A 459 26.90 -7.91 -11.91
N TYR A 460 27.68 -7.38 -10.97
CA TYR A 460 27.30 -6.19 -10.21
C TYR A 460 27.15 -4.96 -11.11
N HIS A 461 28.07 -4.73 -12.04
CA HIS A 461 27.97 -3.62 -13.01
C HIS A 461 26.75 -3.76 -13.93
N LEU A 462 26.47 -4.99 -14.42
CA LEU A 462 25.25 -5.26 -15.20
C LEU A 462 23.99 -4.97 -14.39
N TYR A 463 23.91 -5.45 -13.15
CA TYR A 463 22.77 -5.15 -12.27
C TYR A 463 22.61 -3.64 -12.02
N LEU A 464 23.73 -2.92 -11.84
CA LEU A 464 23.68 -1.46 -11.70
C LEU A 464 23.14 -0.79 -12.96
N ASN A 465 23.55 -1.20 -14.15
CA ASN A 465 23.14 -0.56 -15.40
C ASN A 465 21.73 -0.96 -15.87
N GLU A 466 21.32 -2.20 -15.64
CA GLU A 466 20.05 -2.74 -16.15
C GLU A 466 18.89 -2.58 -15.16
N VAL A 467 19.19 -2.47 -13.85
CA VAL A 467 18.16 -2.42 -12.80
C VAL A 467 18.27 -1.13 -11.98
N VAL A 468 19.44 -0.86 -11.40
CA VAL A 468 19.57 0.27 -10.46
C VAL A 468 19.52 1.62 -11.17
N ALA A 469 20.27 1.83 -12.25
CA ALA A 469 20.33 3.11 -12.94
C ALA A 469 18.98 3.48 -13.61
N PRO A 470 18.26 2.57 -14.31
CA PRO A 470 16.93 2.89 -14.84
C PRO A 470 15.93 3.25 -13.73
N PHE A 471 15.98 2.54 -12.60
CA PHE A 471 15.11 2.80 -11.46
C PHE A 471 15.46 4.10 -10.71
N ILE A 472 16.73 4.28 -10.36
CA ILE A 472 17.21 5.36 -9.52
C ILE A 472 17.47 6.63 -10.33
N ASP A 473 18.05 6.56 -11.51
CA ASP A 473 18.35 7.75 -12.30
C ASP A 473 17.24 8.03 -13.32
N GLY A 474 16.75 6.97 -13.99
CA GLY A 474 15.68 7.06 -14.98
C GLY A 474 14.26 7.19 -14.42
N ARG A 475 14.08 6.95 -13.10
CA ARG A 475 12.77 6.91 -12.41
C ARG A 475 11.79 5.92 -13.04
N GLU A 476 12.30 4.86 -13.65
CA GLU A 476 11.47 3.87 -14.35
C GLU A 476 10.95 2.84 -13.36
N GLU A 477 9.68 2.46 -13.51
CA GLU A 477 9.13 1.34 -12.78
C GLU A 477 9.78 0.05 -13.27
N LEU A 478 10.31 -0.73 -12.33
CA LEU A 478 10.87 -2.04 -12.65
C LEU A 478 9.75 -3.01 -13.01
N LEU A 479 9.91 -3.70 -14.13
CA LEU A 479 9.04 -4.80 -14.52
C LEU A 479 9.03 -5.87 -13.44
N ALA A 480 7.90 -6.57 -13.31
CA ALA A 480 7.81 -7.70 -12.41
C ALA A 480 8.87 -8.75 -12.75
N THR A 481 9.51 -9.33 -11.74
CA THR A 481 10.54 -10.36 -11.89
C THR A 481 10.03 -11.46 -12.82
N ALA A 482 10.69 -11.61 -13.98
CA ALA A 482 10.31 -12.59 -14.97
C ALA A 482 10.38 -14.01 -14.40
N ASP A 483 9.42 -14.86 -14.77
CA ASP A 483 9.43 -16.30 -14.49
C ASP A 483 10.50 -16.98 -15.37
N ARG A 484 11.78 -16.85 -14.98
CA ARG A 484 12.90 -17.50 -15.67
C ARG A 484 13.02 -18.95 -15.19
N PRO A 485 13.36 -19.92 -16.06
CA PRO A 485 13.50 -21.32 -15.64
C PRO A 485 14.67 -21.54 -14.65
N GLU A 486 15.75 -20.77 -14.78
CA GLU A 486 16.97 -20.95 -14.00
C GLU A 486 16.94 -20.16 -12.68
N LEU A 487 17.35 -20.80 -11.59
CA LEU A 487 17.55 -20.17 -10.30
C LEU A 487 18.93 -19.50 -10.25
N ARG A 488 18.98 -18.17 -10.38
CA ARG A 488 20.21 -17.36 -10.27
C ARG A 488 20.01 -16.26 -9.25
N TYR A 489 21.07 -15.92 -8.50
CA TYR A 489 21.05 -14.74 -7.63
C TYR A 489 21.09 -13.47 -8.49
N SER A 490 20.38 -12.43 -8.06
CA SER A 490 20.27 -11.16 -8.80
C SER A 490 21.57 -10.36 -8.72
N THR A 491 22.14 -10.28 -7.51
CA THR A 491 23.42 -9.61 -7.27
C THR A 491 24.09 -10.11 -5.98
N GLY A 492 25.38 -9.85 -5.82
CA GLY A 492 26.18 -10.30 -4.68
C GLY A 492 27.16 -9.23 -4.18
N LEU A 493 27.31 -9.14 -2.87
CA LEU A 493 28.18 -8.20 -2.17
C LEU A 493 29.20 -8.95 -1.32
N VAL A 494 30.36 -8.34 -1.15
CA VAL A 494 31.29 -8.63 -0.07
C VAL A 494 31.05 -7.60 1.01
N VAL A 495 30.64 -8.04 2.19
CA VAL A 495 30.44 -7.18 3.35
C VAL A 495 31.57 -7.43 4.33
N THR A 496 32.43 -6.43 4.53
CA THR A 496 33.46 -6.43 5.56
C THR A 496 32.96 -5.68 6.79
N ASP A 497 32.96 -6.35 7.93
CA ASP A 497 32.78 -5.69 9.23
C ASP A 497 34.13 -5.17 9.71
N GLU A 498 34.25 -3.86 9.85
CA GLU A 498 35.49 -3.19 10.25
C GLU A 498 35.80 -3.42 11.74
N HIS A 499 34.81 -3.77 12.56
CA HIS A 499 35.03 -4.09 13.97
C HIS A 499 35.74 -5.43 14.15
N SER A 500 35.26 -6.48 13.47
CA SER A 500 35.86 -7.81 13.53
C SER A 500 36.96 -8.04 12.49
N GLY A 501 37.04 -7.19 11.45
CA GLY A 501 37.92 -7.35 10.29
C GLY A 501 37.49 -8.50 9.35
N ARG A 502 36.33 -9.12 9.57
CA ARG A 502 35.87 -10.27 8.80
C ARG A 502 35.08 -9.84 7.58
N SER A 503 35.23 -10.58 6.49
CA SER A 503 34.47 -10.37 5.26
C SER A 503 33.57 -11.56 4.97
N HIS A 504 32.35 -11.27 4.50
CA HIS A 504 31.32 -12.24 4.23
C HIS A 504 30.78 -12.07 2.80
N SER A 505 30.63 -13.17 2.07
CA SER A 505 29.87 -13.20 0.82
C SER A 505 28.36 -13.16 1.12
N VAL A 506 27.67 -12.12 0.62
CA VAL A 506 26.22 -11.94 0.76
C VAL A 506 25.59 -11.95 -0.63
N VAL A 507 24.63 -12.83 -0.88
CA VAL A 507 23.97 -12.99 -2.19
C VAL A 507 22.46 -12.89 -2.06
N PHE A 508 21.83 -12.20 -3.01
CA PHE A 508 20.39 -11.89 -3.00
C PHE A 508 19.65 -12.65 -4.08
N PHE A 509 18.54 -13.29 -3.71
CA PHE A 509 17.67 -14.00 -4.63
C PHE A 509 16.31 -13.31 -4.68
N ASP A 510 16.05 -12.57 -5.77
CA ASP A 510 14.73 -12.07 -6.11
C ASP A 510 14.00 -13.12 -6.95
N VAL A 511 13.21 -13.97 -6.29
CA VAL A 511 12.44 -15.04 -6.94
C VAL A 511 11.04 -14.52 -7.28
N ALA A 512 10.56 -14.81 -8.49
CA ALA A 512 9.20 -14.44 -8.90
C ALA A 512 8.16 -15.08 -7.98
N GLY A 513 7.20 -14.28 -7.48
CA GLY A 513 6.23 -14.72 -6.47
C GLY A 513 5.40 -15.92 -6.94
N GLY A 514 4.95 -15.91 -8.21
CA GLY A 514 4.20 -17.01 -8.81
C GLY A 514 4.95 -18.35 -8.93
N ARG A 515 6.28 -18.36 -8.84
CA ARG A 515 7.05 -19.63 -8.74
C ARG A 515 6.92 -20.24 -7.36
N LEU A 516 7.01 -19.42 -6.31
CA LEU A 516 6.82 -19.86 -4.92
C LEU A 516 5.42 -20.41 -4.65
N GLU A 517 4.43 -20.11 -5.51
CA GLU A 517 3.05 -20.60 -5.39
C GLU A 517 2.86 -22.00 -6.01
N ARG A 518 3.73 -22.41 -6.94
CA ARG A 518 3.62 -23.69 -7.66
C ARG A 518 4.44 -24.77 -6.95
N PRO A 519 3.87 -25.97 -6.69
CA PRO A 519 4.68 -27.09 -6.23
C PRO A 519 5.69 -27.49 -7.33
N GLY A 520 6.99 -27.34 -7.07
CA GLY A 520 8.04 -27.56 -8.08
C GLY A 520 9.49 -27.54 -7.56
N ARG A 521 10.44 -27.57 -8.50
CA ARG A 521 11.90 -27.77 -8.32
C ARG A 521 12.63 -26.69 -7.49
N GLU A 522 12.01 -25.54 -7.20
CA GLU A 522 12.60 -24.50 -6.35
C GLU A 522 12.59 -24.85 -4.83
N SER A 523 12.05 -26.02 -4.47
CA SER A 523 11.83 -26.50 -3.10
C SER A 523 13.12 -26.78 -2.29
N ASP A 524 14.24 -27.13 -2.94
CA ASP A 524 15.50 -27.40 -2.25
C ASP A 524 16.31 -26.14 -1.97
N PHE A 525 16.07 -25.07 -2.73
CA PHE A 525 16.72 -23.79 -2.54
C PHE A 525 16.28 -23.09 -1.26
N LEU A 526 14.98 -23.11 -0.95
CA LEU A 526 14.42 -22.49 0.26
C LEU A 526 15.07 -23.03 1.54
N ASN A 527 15.49 -24.30 1.55
CA ASN A 527 16.11 -24.96 2.70
C ASN A 527 17.46 -24.41 3.13
N ARG A 528 18.22 -23.82 2.21
CA ARG A 528 19.55 -23.29 2.52
C ARG A 528 19.61 -21.77 2.45
N LEU A 529 18.45 -21.11 2.36
CA LEU A 529 18.38 -19.68 2.63
C LEU A 529 18.92 -19.42 4.04
N SER A 530 19.87 -18.51 4.11
CA SER A 530 20.50 -18.14 5.37
C SER A 530 19.66 -17.14 6.14
N ALA A 531 18.82 -16.38 5.45
CA ALA A 531 17.92 -15.35 5.96
C ALA A 531 16.77 -15.08 4.96
N LEU A 532 15.65 -14.57 5.45
CA LEU A 532 14.49 -14.17 4.64
C LEU A 532 14.26 -12.66 4.69
N LEU A 533 14.03 -12.04 3.55
CA LEU A 533 13.49 -10.68 3.44
C LEU A 533 12.04 -10.79 2.93
N CYS A 534 11.09 -10.70 3.85
CA CYS A 534 9.67 -10.87 3.60
C CYS A 534 9.04 -9.51 3.26
N VAL A 535 8.44 -9.39 2.08
CA VAL A 535 7.91 -8.11 1.56
C VAL A 535 6.39 -8.15 1.54
N VAL A 536 5.77 -7.33 2.38
CA VAL A 536 4.32 -7.17 2.52
C VAL A 536 3.88 -5.95 1.74
N ASP A 537 2.94 -6.14 0.81
CA ASP A 537 2.29 -5.04 0.12
C ASP A 537 1.05 -4.59 0.92
N PRO A 538 1.02 -3.35 1.45
CA PRO A 538 -0.11 -2.87 2.24
C PRO A 538 -1.42 -2.86 1.45
N THR A 539 -1.36 -2.81 0.11
CA THR A 539 -2.57 -2.89 -0.73
C THR A 539 -3.26 -4.26 -0.69
N ARG A 540 -2.54 -5.30 -0.29
CA ARG A 540 -3.04 -6.68 -0.18
C ARG A 540 -3.57 -7.02 1.21
N VAL A 541 -3.29 -6.19 2.22
CA VAL A 541 -3.82 -6.37 3.57
C VAL A 541 -5.18 -5.69 3.63
N TYR A 542 -6.19 -6.45 4.06
CA TYR A 542 -7.55 -5.96 4.14
C TYR A 542 -7.64 -4.71 5.04
N GLY A 543 -8.31 -3.66 4.57
CA GLY A 543 -8.54 -2.43 5.35
C GLY A 543 -7.34 -1.48 5.49
N LEU A 544 -6.18 -1.76 4.86
CA LEU A 544 -5.01 -0.86 4.93
C LEU A 544 -4.92 0.18 3.81
N THR A 545 -5.50 -0.08 2.63
CA THR A 545 -5.54 0.89 1.51
C THR A 545 -6.85 0.79 0.73
N SER A 546 -7.14 1.78 -0.14
CA SER A 546 -8.36 1.83 -0.97
C SER A 546 -8.38 0.82 -2.13
N GLN A 547 -7.30 0.07 -2.39
CA GLN A 547 -7.23 -0.89 -3.50
C GLN A 547 -7.64 -2.33 -3.14
N GLY A 548 -8.19 -2.57 -1.94
CA GLY A 548 -8.90 -3.82 -1.59
C GLY A 548 -8.10 -5.12 -1.77
N GLY A 549 -7.43 -5.58 -0.72
CA GLY A 549 -6.88 -6.94 -0.69
C GLY A 549 -7.99 -7.99 -0.53
N THR A 550 -8.16 -8.87 -1.52
CA THR A 550 -9.28 -9.85 -1.55
C THR A 550 -9.11 -11.07 -0.65
N THR A 551 -7.92 -11.31 -0.07
CA THR A 551 -7.63 -12.63 0.54
C THR A 551 -7.11 -12.60 1.97
N GLY A 552 -6.66 -11.46 2.52
CA GLY A 552 -5.97 -11.43 3.83
C GLY A 552 -4.76 -12.39 3.93
N ARG A 553 -4.36 -12.98 2.79
CA ARG A 553 -3.44 -14.11 2.64
C ARG A 553 -2.49 -13.82 1.49
N ASP A 554 -1.21 -14.08 1.73
CA ASP A 554 -0.20 -14.15 0.68
C ASP A 554 0.22 -15.61 0.47
N PRO A 555 -0.17 -16.24 -0.65
CA PRO A 555 0.16 -17.63 -0.96
C PRO A 555 1.67 -17.93 -0.95
N ALA A 556 2.52 -16.97 -1.28
CA ALA A 556 3.97 -17.16 -1.26
C ALA A 556 4.51 -17.30 0.18
N PHE A 557 3.94 -16.56 1.14
CA PHE A 557 4.32 -16.67 2.54
C PHE A 557 3.91 -18.03 3.13
N GLU A 558 2.68 -18.46 2.85
CA GLU A 558 2.18 -19.76 3.31
C GLU A 558 3.04 -20.90 2.75
N HIS A 559 3.34 -20.87 1.46
CA HIS A 559 4.14 -21.92 0.82
C HIS A 559 5.54 -21.98 1.41
N VAL A 560 6.24 -20.85 1.52
CA VAL A 560 7.58 -20.79 2.11
C VAL A 560 7.56 -21.32 3.55
N ARG A 561 6.57 -20.92 4.35
CA ARG A 561 6.40 -21.39 5.72
C ARG A 561 6.18 -22.91 5.80
N GLN A 562 5.22 -23.43 5.04
CA GLN A 562 4.89 -24.86 5.02
C GLN A 562 6.11 -25.70 4.63
N ARG A 563 6.90 -25.24 3.65
CA ARG A 563 8.11 -25.93 3.19
C ARG A 563 9.23 -25.91 4.22
N LEU A 564 9.56 -24.74 4.76
CA LEU A 564 10.57 -24.62 5.81
C LEU A 564 10.25 -25.50 7.03
N ARG A 565 8.96 -25.68 7.34
CA ARG A 565 8.50 -26.60 8.40
C ARG A 565 8.60 -28.07 8.01
N GLN A 566 8.17 -28.46 6.81
CA GLN A 566 8.26 -29.85 6.33
C GLN A 566 9.71 -30.35 6.28
N GLN A 567 10.65 -29.47 5.94
CA GLN A 567 12.05 -29.80 5.73
C GLN A 567 12.92 -29.52 6.96
N GLN A 568 12.30 -29.08 8.07
CA GLN A 568 12.98 -28.89 9.34
C GLN A 568 13.47 -30.24 9.88
N ALA A 569 14.79 -30.47 9.81
CA ALA A 569 15.42 -31.73 10.21
C ALA A 569 15.10 -32.18 11.65
N ASN A 570 14.78 -31.23 12.53
CA ASN A 570 14.32 -31.50 13.89
C ASN A 570 12.99 -30.79 14.16
N PRO A 571 11.85 -31.50 14.04
CA PRO A 571 10.52 -30.96 14.33
C PRO A 571 10.34 -30.50 15.79
N ALA A 572 11.20 -30.94 16.72
CA ALA A 572 11.14 -30.53 18.12
C ALA A 572 11.71 -29.11 18.36
N LEU A 573 12.34 -28.50 17.36
CA LEU A 573 12.82 -27.12 17.49
C LEU A 573 11.65 -26.12 17.41
N PRO A 574 11.51 -25.23 18.41
CA PRO A 574 10.34 -24.34 18.49
C PRO A 574 10.29 -23.29 17.38
N PHE A 575 11.44 -22.98 16.76
CA PHE A 575 11.59 -21.98 15.72
C PHE A 575 12.37 -22.54 14.52
N LEU A 576 12.07 -21.98 13.34
CA LEU A 576 12.84 -22.18 12.12
C LEU A 576 14.24 -21.55 12.27
N PRO A 577 15.33 -22.23 11.90
CA PRO A 577 16.71 -21.77 12.12
C PRO A 577 17.17 -20.67 11.12
N VAL A 578 16.23 -19.82 10.69
CA VAL A 578 16.44 -18.77 9.69
C VAL A 578 15.89 -17.45 10.24
N PRO A 579 16.70 -16.37 10.31
CA PRO A 579 16.20 -15.05 10.66
C PRO A 579 15.39 -14.42 9.54
N CYS A 580 14.44 -13.57 9.91
CA CYS A 580 13.52 -12.91 8.98
C CYS A 580 13.50 -11.40 9.20
N ALA A 581 13.48 -10.61 8.13
CA ALA A 581 13.09 -9.21 8.17
C ALA A 581 11.81 -9.05 7.36
N LEU A 582 10.71 -8.70 8.02
CA LEU A 582 9.42 -8.42 7.39
C LEU A 582 9.33 -6.92 7.13
N VAL A 583 9.01 -6.55 5.91
CA VAL A 583 9.00 -5.16 5.44
C VAL A 583 7.63 -4.87 4.85
N VAL A 584 6.89 -3.94 5.47
CA VAL A 584 5.71 -3.35 4.85
C VAL A 584 6.23 -2.35 3.82
N THR A 585 6.24 -2.77 2.56
CA THR A 585 6.67 -1.92 1.43
C THR A 585 5.62 -0.86 1.12
N LYS A 586 5.89 0.05 0.18
CA LYS A 586 4.93 1.10 -0.24
C LYS A 586 4.29 1.84 0.96
N SER A 587 5.04 1.96 2.06
CA SER A 587 4.53 2.50 3.32
C SER A 587 4.12 3.97 3.23
N ASP A 588 4.57 4.67 2.18
CA ASP A 588 4.11 6.00 1.80
C ASP A 588 2.58 6.06 1.54
N LEU A 589 1.96 4.97 1.08
CA LEU A 589 0.51 4.87 0.90
C LEU A 589 -0.26 4.96 2.23
N LEU A 590 0.40 4.64 3.35
CA LEU A 590 -0.19 4.64 4.69
C LEU A 590 -0.08 6.01 5.37
N ARG A 591 0.78 6.90 4.87
CA ARG A 591 1.12 8.19 5.52
C ARG A 591 -0.08 9.10 5.71
N PHE A 592 -1.04 9.06 4.78
CA PHE A 592 -2.22 9.93 4.81
C PHE A 592 -3.44 9.29 5.49
N ARG A 593 -3.27 8.10 6.08
CA ARG A 593 -4.36 7.34 6.70
C ARG A 593 -4.51 7.59 8.20
N GLY A 594 -3.59 8.33 8.82
CA GLY A 594 -3.68 8.74 10.22
C GLY A 594 -3.47 7.63 11.26
N TYR A 595 -2.76 6.55 10.89
CA TYR A 595 -2.45 5.44 11.81
C TYR A 595 -1.39 5.85 12.84
N ARG A 596 -1.83 6.19 14.06
CA ARG A 596 -0.97 6.71 15.15
C ARG A 596 0.22 5.82 15.47
N GLU A 597 0.08 4.51 15.36
CA GLU A 597 1.12 3.52 15.68
C GLU A 597 2.33 3.63 14.75
N ILE A 598 2.11 4.06 13.51
CA ILE A 598 3.14 4.15 12.47
C ILE A 598 3.44 5.57 11.98
N ASP A 599 2.60 6.55 12.34
CA ASP A 599 2.70 7.91 11.84
C ASP A 599 4.06 8.56 12.12
N GLY A 600 4.60 8.34 13.32
CA GLY A 600 5.93 8.82 13.70
C GLY A 600 7.04 8.23 12.83
N TRP A 601 6.93 6.95 12.47
CA TRP A 601 7.89 6.25 11.62
C TRP A 601 7.81 6.71 10.15
N LEU A 602 6.62 7.09 9.66
CA LEU A 602 6.40 7.57 8.28
C LEU A 602 6.82 9.04 8.08
N HIS A 603 6.86 9.82 9.17
CA HIS A 603 7.27 11.23 9.17
C HIS A 603 8.72 11.45 9.62
N GLU A 604 9.42 10.39 10.01
CA GLU A 604 10.78 10.46 10.51
C GLU A 604 11.77 10.97 9.45
N LYS A 605 12.70 11.84 9.87
CA LYS A 605 13.71 12.43 8.99
C LYS A 605 14.78 11.38 8.60
N PRO A 606 15.38 11.48 7.40
CA PRO A 606 16.43 10.56 6.95
C PRO A 606 17.62 10.42 7.92
N ASP A 607 17.98 11.46 8.67
CA ASP A 607 19.09 11.42 9.63
C ASP A 607 18.81 10.53 10.86
N ALA A 608 17.53 10.31 11.20
CA ALA A 608 17.11 9.39 12.26
C ALA A 608 17.23 7.91 11.86
N GLU A 609 17.39 7.61 10.55
CA GLU A 609 17.61 6.24 10.05
C GLU A 609 18.91 5.61 10.60
N GLY A 610 19.85 6.45 11.05
CA GLY A 610 21.14 6.06 11.63
C GLY A 610 21.05 5.31 12.97
N ASP A 611 19.98 5.51 13.74
CA ASP A 611 19.83 4.85 15.04
C ASP A 611 19.21 3.46 14.89
N LEU A 612 19.98 2.40 15.18
CA LEU A 612 19.48 1.02 15.16
C LEU A 612 18.88 0.56 16.50
N SER A 613 18.97 1.36 17.57
CA SER A 613 18.37 1.03 18.87
C SER A 613 16.84 1.06 18.84
N SER A 614 16.27 1.78 17.86
CA SER A 614 14.82 1.93 17.68
C SER A 614 14.17 0.74 16.95
N VAL A 615 14.95 -0.19 16.39
CA VAL A 615 14.44 -1.30 15.54
C VAL A 615 13.46 -2.20 16.30
N GLU A 616 13.69 -2.44 17.59
CA GLU A 616 12.79 -3.27 18.40
C GLU A 616 11.44 -2.57 18.63
N ARG A 617 11.46 -1.24 18.83
CA ARG A 617 10.24 -0.43 18.97
C ARG A 617 9.46 -0.38 17.65
N GLU A 618 10.16 -0.15 16.55
CA GLU A 618 9.56 -0.22 15.20
C GLU A 618 8.93 -1.60 14.97
N SER A 619 9.63 -2.67 15.35
CA SER A 619 9.12 -4.02 15.19
C SER A 619 7.84 -4.26 16.00
N GLU A 620 7.78 -3.76 17.24
CA GLU A 620 6.58 -3.84 18.09
C GLU A 620 5.42 -3.05 17.49
N ASP A 621 5.66 -1.82 17.02
CA ASP A 621 4.63 -0.96 16.43
C ASP A 621 4.09 -1.53 15.11
N VAL A 622 4.96 -2.05 14.24
CA VAL A 622 4.54 -2.70 12.99
C VAL A 622 3.80 -4.00 13.26
N TYR A 623 4.24 -4.79 14.25
CA TYR A 623 3.54 -6.02 14.65
C TYR A 623 2.14 -5.70 15.18
N ALA A 624 2.02 -4.71 16.07
CA ALA A 624 0.75 -4.27 16.61
C ALA A 624 -0.18 -3.72 15.52
N PHE A 625 0.36 -2.90 14.61
CA PHE A 625 -0.36 -2.33 13.49
C PHE A 625 -0.96 -3.40 12.57
N LEU A 626 -0.16 -4.38 12.14
CA LEU A 626 -0.60 -5.49 11.28
C LEU A 626 -1.55 -6.44 12.02
N GLY A 627 -1.23 -6.79 13.27
CA GLY A 627 -2.04 -7.71 14.08
C GLY A 627 -3.45 -7.20 14.34
N ALA A 628 -3.61 -5.89 14.52
CA ALA A 628 -4.91 -5.27 14.72
C ALA A 628 -5.78 -5.22 13.43
N ARG A 629 -5.19 -5.42 12.23
CA ARG A 629 -5.80 -5.07 10.93
C ARG A 629 -5.70 -6.20 9.90
N GLY A 630 -5.85 -7.45 10.36
CA GLY A 630 -5.93 -8.60 9.45
C GLY A 630 -4.61 -9.01 8.80
N GLY A 631 -3.47 -8.49 9.28
CA GLY A 631 -2.13 -8.84 8.82
C GLY A 631 -1.55 -10.13 9.45
N GLY A 632 -2.37 -10.91 10.17
CA GLY A 632 -1.93 -12.04 10.98
C GLY A 632 -1.15 -13.12 10.22
N ASP A 633 -1.55 -13.42 8.98
CA ASP A 633 -0.91 -14.47 8.18
C ASP A 633 0.55 -14.14 7.83
N TRP A 634 0.86 -12.86 7.57
CA TRP A 634 2.25 -12.41 7.37
C TRP A 634 3.05 -12.45 8.66
N LEU A 635 2.42 -12.11 9.79
CA LEU A 635 3.05 -12.15 11.12
C LEU A 635 3.42 -13.57 11.54
N GLN A 636 2.68 -14.58 11.07
CA GLN A 636 2.94 -15.97 11.44
C GLN A 636 4.34 -16.45 11.02
N LEU A 637 4.77 -16.17 9.78
CA LEU A 637 6.13 -16.54 9.34
C LEU A 637 7.20 -15.84 10.18
N ALA A 638 7.03 -14.54 10.47
CA ALA A 638 7.93 -13.79 11.33
C ALA A 638 7.94 -14.33 12.78
N GLY A 639 6.80 -14.84 13.27
CA GLY A 639 6.66 -15.48 14.58
C GLY A 639 7.29 -16.87 14.67
N GLU A 640 7.49 -17.55 13.55
CA GLU A 640 8.05 -18.90 13.51
C GLU A 640 9.58 -18.92 13.30
N CYS A 641 10.18 -17.81 12.89
CA CYS A 641 11.63 -17.66 12.73
C CYS A 641 12.38 -17.50 14.07
N GLN A 642 13.63 -17.98 14.14
CA GLN A 642 14.50 -17.89 15.32
C GLN A 642 14.76 -16.44 15.77
N GLY A 643 14.74 -15.51 14.82
CA GLY A 643 14.75 -14.08 15.06
C GLY A 643 14.01 -13.37 13.93
N SER A 644 13.27 -12.33 14.27
CA SER A 644 12.56 -11.53 13.28
C SER A 644 12.72 -10.04 13.53
N THR A 645 12.60 -9.20 12.51
CA THR A 645 12.45 -7.74 12.69
C THR A 645 11.38 -7.26 11.72
N LEU A 646 10.59 -6.26 12.10
CA LEU A 646 9.52 -5.73 11.28
C LEU A 646 9.81 -4.25 11.01
N HIS A 647 9.62 -3.84 9.75
CA HIS A 647 10.03 -2.52 9.28
C HIS A 647 8.98 -1.91 8.35
N LEU A 648 8.91 -0.58 8.36
CA LEU A 648 8.25 0.20 7.31
C LEU A 648 9.30 0.66 6.30
N ALA A 649 9.02 0.51 5.01
CA ALA A 649 9.89 1.04 3.97
C ALA A 649 9.10 1.52 2.76
N SER A 650 9.67 2.50 2.05
CA SER A 650 9.23 2.85 0.71
C SER A 650 10.45 3.03 -0.19
N ALA A 651 10.49 2.27 -1.29
CA ALA A 651 11.58 2.36 -2.26
C ALA A 651 11.49 3.65 -3.10
N THR A 652 10.30 4.21 -3.24
CA THR A 652 10.01 5.30 -4.18
C THR A 652 9.37 6.51 -3.51
N GLY A 653 8.68 6.34 -2.38
CA GLY A 653 7.95 7.41 -1.68
C GLY A 653 6.73 7.94 -2.44
N THR A 654 6.42 7.37 -3.61
CA THR A 654 5.33 7.75 -4.50
C THR A 654 4.96 6.60 -5.45
N GLY A 655 3.73 6.64 -5.98
CA GLY A 655 3.25 5.70 -7.00
C GLY A 655 3.72 6.10 -8.42
N PRO A 656 3.85 5.12 -9.33
CA PRO A 656 4.20 5.41 -10.73
C PRO A 656 3.03 6.12 -11.44
N ARG A 657 3.31 7.11 -12.29
CA ARG A 657 2.30 7.76 -13.13
C ARG A 657 2.14 7.00 -14.44
N ALA A 658 0.88 6.84 -14.89
CA ALA A 658 0.59 6.42 -16.25
C ALA A 658 1.04 7.52 -17.22
N GLN A 659 1.86 7.18 -18.20
CA GLN A 659 2.10 8.06 -19.35
C GLN A 659 0.95 7.91 -20.35
N ALA A 660 0.64 8.99 -21.06
CA ALA A 660 -0.42 9.03 -22.06
C ALA A 660 -0.18 8.06 -23.24
N ASP A 661 1.04 7.54 -23.37
CA ASP A 661 1.43 6.59 -24.41
C ASP A 661 1.59 5.18 -23.80
N GLN A 662 0.73 4.24 -24.18
CA GLN A 662 0.66 2.89 -23.59
C GLN A 662 1.91 2.04 -23.84
N ALA A 663 2.79 2.46 -24.76
CA ALA A 663 4.04 1.77 -25.10
C ALA A 663 5.25 2.21 -24.26
N ALA A 664 5.16 3.32 -23.51
CA ALA A 664 6.27 3.85 -22.73
C ALA A 664 6.30 3.26 -21.30
N ALA A 665 7.51 3.01 -20.78
CA ALA A 665 7.68 2.52 -19.41
C ALA A 665 7.08 3.50 -18.39
N ARG A 666 6.31 2.99 -17.42
CA ARG A 666 5.77 3.83 -16.34
C ARG A 666 6.92 4.47 -15.55
N ARG A 667 6.75 5.73 -15.16
CA ARG A 667 7.78 6.49 -14.44
C ARG A 667 7.24 7.11 -13.15
N PHE A 668 8.12 7.29 -12.19
CA PHE A 668 7.84 8.00 -10.94
C PHE A 668 8.03 9.50 -11.12
N ASP A 669 7.28 10.29 -10.35
CA ASP A 669 7.45 11.75 -10.30
C ASP A 669 8.82 12.11 -9.66
N GLU A 670 9.62 12.91 -10.37
CA GLU A 670 10.97 13.28 -9.97
C GLU A 670 11.02 14.06 -8.65
N ALA A 671 10.04 14.94 -8.40
CA ALA A 671 10.01 15.77 -7.20
C ALA A 671 9.58 14.97 -5.95
N LEU A 672 8.84 13.88 -6.16
CA LEU A 672 8.31 13.04 -5.07
C LEU A 672 9.15 11.78 -4.83
N PHE A 673 9.98 11.37 -5.80
CA PHE A 673 10.77 10.16 -5.69
C PHE A 673 11.80 10.25 -4.57
N ARG A 674 11.65 9.41 -3.55
CA ARG A 674 12.59 9.30 -2.44
C ARG A 674 12.55 7.91 -1.81
N GLN A 675 13.74 7.38 -1.55
CA GLN A 675 13.89 6.17 -0.75
C GLN A 675 13.70 6.53 0.73
N HIS A 676 12.96 5.70 1.46
CA HIS A 676 12.72 5.88 2.89
C HIS A 676 12.87 4.53 3.61
N ARG A 677 13.81 4.47 4.58
CA ARG A 677 14.05 3.34 5.49
C ARG A 677 14.40 2.00 4.84
N VAL A 678 14.84 2.01 3.58
CA VAL A 678 15.11 0.77 2.82
C VAL A 678 16.28 -0.04 3.36
N LEU A 679 17.23 0.56 4.10
CA LEU A 679 18.47 -0.13 4.51
C LEU A 679 18.36 -0.88 5.85
N ARG A 680 17.50 -0.43 6.79
CA ARG A 680 17.33 -1.04 8.12
C ARG A 680 17.03 -2.55 8.08
N PRO A 681 16.14 -3.06 7.20
CA PRO A 681 15.88 -4.49 7.10
C PRO A 681 17.15 -5.30 6.77
N LEU A 682 18.00 -4.79 5.86
CA LEU A 682 19.26 -5.44 5.50
C LEU A 682 20.23 -5.47 6.69
N LEU A 683 20.43 -4.33 7.37
CA LEU A 683 21.31 -4.24 8.54
C LEU A 683 20.86 -5.19 9.66
N ALA A 684 19.54 -5.33 9.88
CA ALA A 684 18.99 -6.29 10.83
C ALA A 684 19.32 -7.74 10.48
N LEU A 685 19.19 -8.13 9.21
CA LEU A 685 19.59 -9.46 8.76
C LEU A 685 21.09 -9.71 8.92
N LEU A 686 21.93 -8.73 8.56
CA LEU A 686 23.39 -8.84 8.71
C LEU A 686 23.79 -8.99 10.18
N ALA A 687 23.16 -8.24 11.09
CA ALA A 687 23.37 -8.37 12.54
C ALA A 687 22.93 -9.74 13.07
N MET A 688 21.71 -10.20 12.73
CA MET A 688 21.20 -11.50 13.16
C MET A 688 22.04 -12.69 12.64
N LYS A 689 22.69 -12.53 11.47
CA LYS A 689 23.62 -13.52 10.92
C LYS A 689 25.06 -13.39 11.43
N GLY A 690 25.35 -12.37 12.23
CA GLY A 690 26.69 -12.11 12.75
C GLY A 690 27.68 -11.64 11.68
N VAL A 691 27.19 -11.11 10.56
CA VAL A 691 28.02 -10.42 9.57
C VAL A 691 28.39 -9.03 10.08
N MET A 692 27.44 -8.35 10.73
CA MET A 692 27.68 -7.07 11.40
C MET A 692 27.87 -7.31 12.90
N THR A 693 28.95 -6.78 13.47
CA THR A 693 29.23 -6.83 14.91
C THR A 693 29.47 -5.42 15.46
N GLY A 694 29.65 -5.31 16.79
CA GLY A 694 29.91 -4.04 17.45
C GLY A 694 28.64 -3.31 17.94
N PRO A 695 28.78 -2.05 18.41
CA PRO A 695 27.74 -1.37 19.18
C PRO A 695 26.40 -1.23 18.45
N ALA A 696 26.43 -0.98 17.14
CA ALA A 696 25.23 -0.85 16.32
C ALA A 696 24.49 -2.19 16.18
N ALA A 697 25.21 -3.30 16.05
CA ALA A 697 24.63 -4.64 16.03
C ALA A 697 24.07 -5.02 17.40
N ASP A 698 24.79 -4.70 18.48
CA ASP A 698 24.36 -4.95 19.85
C ASP A 698 23.09 -4.18 20.20
N ALA A 699 23.00 -2.90 19.81
CA ALA A 699 21.80 -2.08 20.00
C ALA A 699 20.57 -2.68 19.29
N LEU A 700 20.76 -3.23 18.08
CA LEU A 700 19.71 -3.89 17.31
C LEU A 700 19.28 -5.22 17.95
N LEU A 701 20.24 -6.02 18.45
CA LEU A 701 19.98 -7.37 18.96
C LEU A 701 19.55 -7.42 20.43
N LEU A 702 19.93 -6.44 21.25
CA LEU A 702 19.66 -6.43 22.69
C LEU A 702 18.39 -5.68 23.08
N GLY A 703 17.80 -4.88 22.18
CA GLY A 703 16.58 -4.11 22.47
C GLY A 703 16.69 -3.24 23.73
N ARG A 704 17.91 -2.85 24.12
CA ARG A 704 18.18 -1.96 25.24
C ARG A 704 18.69 -0.65 24.67
N GLY A 705 17.86 0.39 24.74
CA GLY A 705 18.34 1.76 24.63
C GLY A 705 19.37 2.04 25.74
N PRO A 706 20.37 2.90 25.50
CA PRO A 706 21.26 3.37 26.55
C PRO A 706 20.54 4.41 27.42
N GLY A 707 20.27 4.07 28.68
CA GLY A 707 19.97 5.04 29.75
C GLY A 707 18.51 5.52 29.86
N THR A 708 18.04 5.53 31.12
CA THR A 708 16.77 6.04 31.68
C THR A 708 15.48 5.31 31.34
#